data_AF-A0A2K2FVK0-F1
#
_entry.id   AF-A0A2K2FVK0-F1
#
_cell.length_a   1.000
_cell.length_b   1.000
_cell.length_c   1.000
_cell.angle_alpha   90.00
_cell.angle_beta   90.00
_cell.angle_gamma   90.00
#
_symmetry.space_group_name_H-M   'P 1'
#
loop_
_entity.id
_entity.type
_entity.pdbx_description
1 polymer ?
#
loop_
_entity_poly.entity_id
_entity_poly.type
_entity_poly.pdbx_seq_one_letter_code
_entity_poly.pdbx_strand_id
1 'polypeptide(L)'
;MTGPIPLEHSLLGPAERILDAACIRSKKPDAERRMQVLEAASARLGGYDLRSFHRTFGIDTHDYSTLDEVASKLLSAIRDTNIHPSLALSSLARERLSVHAQRTTGAHYTDFRLAGLIGRNIAVAGSPKLPLVDPASGTGILLVASVLALCNQDRRAAAKRLAEGVIAADQSSTALRGARLSLASLTGDLTVIKSMTARWHAGDSLMRSARQWRENIGAASAMVVGNPPWEKLKVHRHEEERATGSSRHYGAVHEGAISIATEQRKKEVRNYAQAVSERFGLASGEQDLFAAFTQLFLEISGPGGAISALLPAGLIRSKSTTALRKLLLDRFERIDIAVFDNSARFFGIDSRFKFLAVTGAGTAKLAGSRTAQLTLSRGLGSRGAAESGEPVSIPLSSLRRLRPDLSIPEVSSSAEWRLFARMSKAGQRWAEADDTWAPEFSREVDMTRERRLFKTKPTPGAIPLVEGRMVHQHRFGAKVYLSGTGRRAIWSSAPIGKATIKPQFWIKASDVPATARPRLSQVRAGFCDIAGQTNERSMLAAVIPAGVACGNKVPTILFPNALGEDALHLWCGMVNSIAFDWLLRRVLTTTVNYFLLQSVPLPPILPDSLPARRIVAAARRIAQADVSRGGDAAATIAAARRDIDLICLRAYGIRSDADVIRILDDFPSLDRSQPALPGEKRSTITRDFILSEISGSQQDIARQRVLAASTLGARAYVPSQVDADEPTTSQVAHGL
;
A
#
# COMPACT_ATOMS: atom_id res chain seq x y z
N MET A 1 -12.45 -3.88 -14.48
CA MET A 1 -13.02 -3.63 -13.13
C MET A 1 -12.77 -2.18 -12.81
N THR A 2 -13.82 -1.37 -12.90
CA THR A 2 -13.87 -0.03 -12.32
C THR A 2 -13.70 -0.16 -10.81
N GLY A 3 -12.96 0.75 -10.17
CA GLY A 3 -12.79 0.73 -8.71
C GLY A 3 -14.14 0.87 -7.99
N PRO A 4 -14.22 0.51 -6.70
CA PRO A 4 -15.42 0.74 -5.91
C PRO A 4 -15.78 2.22 -5.91
N ILE A 5 -17.07 2.56 -5.97
CA ILE A 5 -17.53 3.96 -5.88
C ILE A 5 -17.20 4.48 -4.47
N PRO A 6 -16.56 5.65 -4.28
CA PRO A 6 -16.36 6.22 -2.95
C PRO A 6 -17.69 6.42 -2.19
N LEU A 7 -17.69 6.24 -0.87
CA LEU A 7 -18.91 6.45 -0.08
C LEU A 7 -19.41 7.90 -0.18
N GLU A 8 -18.48 8.87 -0.16
CA GLU A 8 -18.79 10.29 -0.34
C GLU A 8 -19.59 10.56 -1.62
N HIS A 9 -19.22 9.93 -2.74
CA HIS A 9 -19.95 10.08 -4.01
C HIS A 9 -21.38 9.51 -3.91
N SER A 10 -21.58 8.42 -3.16
CA SER A 10 -22.92 7.87 -2.93
C SER A 10 -23.77 8.81 -2.07
N LEU A 11 -23.18 9.45 -1.05
CA LEU A 11 -23.87 10.41 -0.19
C LEU A 11 -24.24 11.69 -0.93
N LEU A 12 -23.33 12.23 -1.74
CA LEU A 12 -23.55 13.47 -2.50
C LEU A 12 -24.32 13.25 -3.83
N GLY A 13 -24.72 12.01 -4.14
CA GLY A 13 -25.44 11.69 -5.37
C GLY A 13 -26.70 12.53 -5.62
N PRO A 14 -27.57 12.79 -4.63
CA PRO A 14 -28.72 13.69 -4.79
C PRO A 14 -28.30 15.13 -5.13
N ALA A 15 -27.29 15.67 -4.43
CA ALA A 15 -26.76 17.01 -4.69
C ALA A 15 -26.15 17.13 -6.10
N GLU A 16 -25.43 16.10 -6.55
CA GLU A 16 -24.88 16.04 -7.92
C GLU A 16 -25.97 16.06 -8.99
N ARG A 17 -27.09 15.34 -8.78
CA ARG A 17 -28.22 15.37 -9.73
C ARG A 17 -28.85 16.75 -9.86
N ILE A 18 -28.96 17.49 -8.75
CA ILE A 18 -29.48 18.87 -8.75
C ILE A 18 -28.54 19.77 -9.56
N LEU A 19 -27.23 19.68 -9.32
CA LEU A 19 -26.24 20.44 -10.08
C LEU A 19 -26.28 20.09 -11.57
N ASP A 20 -26.36 18.80 -11.92
CA ASP A 20 -26.40 18.36 -13.31
C ASP A 20 -27.65 18.83 -14.04
N ALA A 21 -28.81 18.75 -13.41
CA ALA A 21 -30.06 19.25 -14.00
C ALA A 21 -30.00 20.76 -14.26
N ALA A 22 -29.36 21.53 -13.37
CA ALA A 22 -29.25 22.98 -13.48
C ALA A 22 -28.15 23.47 -14.43
N CYS A 23 -27.18 22.62 -14.79
CA CYS A 23 -25.97 23.01 -15.52
C CYS A 23 -25.83 22.32 -16.89
N ILE A 24 -26.95 21.97 -17.53
CA ILE A 24 -26.97 21.50 -18.92
C ILE A 24 -27.41 22.64 -19.84
N ARG A 25 -26.55 23.05 -20.77
CA ARG A 25 -26.87 23.99 -21.84
C ARG A 25 -26.60 23.34 -23.19
N SER A 26 -27.59 23.31 -24.08
CA SER A 26 -27.47 22.70 -25.43
C SER A 26 -26.92 21.25 -25.39
N LYS A 27 -27.38 20.44 -24.43
CA LYS A 27 -26.94 19.06 -24.18
C LYS A 27 -25.46 18.90 -23.78
N LYS A 28 -24.76 19.97 -23.38
CA LYS A 28 -23.38 19.93 -22.86
C LYS A 28 -23.33 20.43 -21.41
N PRO A 29 -22.43 19.89 -20.57
CA PRO A 29 -22.18 20.43 -19.23
C PRO A 29 -21.65 21.86 -19.29
N ASP A 30 -22.27 22.76 -18.52
CA ASP A 30 -21.84 24.14 -18.32
C ASP A 30 -21.03 24.25 -17.02
N ALA A 31 -19.70 24.15 -17.17
CA ALA A 31 -18.77 24.17 -16.04
C ALA A 31 -18.78 25.51 -15.29
N GLU A 32 -19.01 26.62 -15.99
CA GLU A 32 -19.07 27.95 -15.38
C GLU A 32 -20.34 28.09 -14.54
N ARG A 33 -21.50 27.73 -15.09
CA ARG A 33 -22.77 27.76 -14.36
C ARG A 33 -22.73 26.87 -13.12
N ARG A 34 -22.07 25.70 -13.21
CA ARG A 34 -21.86 24.83 -12.05
C ARG A 34 -21.10 25.53 -10.92
N MET A 35 -20.00 26.21 -11.25
CA MET A 35 -19.25 26.97 -10.25
C MET A 35 -20.06 28.11 -9.65
N GLN A 36 -20.84 28.83 -10.46
CA GLN A 36 -21.71 29.92 -10.00
C GLN A 36 -22.81 29.43 -9.06
N VAL A 37 -23.39 28.25 -9.29
CA VAL A 37 -24.37 27.64 -8.36
C VAL A 37 -23.71 27.29 -7.02
N LEU A 38 -22.49 26.75 -7.06
CA LEU A 38 -21.73 26.44 -5.84
C LEU A 38 -21.30 27.71 -5.08
N GLU A 39 -20.95 28.78 -5.80
CA GLU A 39 -20.67 30.10 -5.22
C GLU A 39 -21.93 30.72 -4.59
N ALA A 40 -23.10 30.54 -5.20
CA ALA A 40 -24.38 30.93 -4.62
C ALA A 40 -24.71 30.14 -3.34
N ALA A 41 -24.49 28.83 -3.33
CA ALA A 41 -24.64 28.01 -2.13
C ALA A 41 -23.65 28.43 -1.03
N SER A 42 -22.40 28.75 -1.40
CA SER A 42 -21.41 29.30 -0.48
C SER A 42 -21.84 30.66 0.07
N ALA A 43 -22.41 31.54 -0.74
CA ALA A 43 -22.90 32.85 -0.30
C ALA A 43 -24.01 32.73 0.74
N ARG A 44 -24.94 31.77 0.57
CA ARG A 44 -25.99 31.48 1.57
C ARG A 44 -25.43 30.98 2.90
N LEU A 45 -24.41 30.10 2.86
CA LEU A 45 -23.74 29.61 4.07
C LEU A 45 -22.91 30.72 4.76
N GLY A 46 -22.11 31.42 3.96
CA GLY A 46 -21.22 32.50 4.39
C GLY A 46 -21.96 33.79 4.77
N GLY A 47 -23.20 33.99 4.33
CA GLY A 47 -23.98 35.18 4.67
C GLY A 47 -23.45 36.46 4.01
N TYR A 48 -22.83 36.34 2.84
CA TYR A 48 -22.34 37.47 2.04
C TYR A 48 -23.14 37.63 0.75
N ASP A 49 -23.14 38.84 0.18
CA ASP A 49 -23.83 39.11 -1.09
C ASP A 49 -23.08 38.48 -2.29
N LEU A 50 -23.79 37.63 -3.04
CA LEU A 50 -23.24 36.91 -4.20
C LEU A 50 -22.81 37.86 -5.32
N ARG A 51 -23.58 38.93 -5.58
CA ARG A 51 -23.26 39.89 -6.64
C ARG A 51 -21.97 40.64 -6.33
N SER A 52 -21.80 41.07 -5.08
CA SER A 52 -20.57 41.69 -4.59
C SER A 52 -19.39 40.73 -4.64
N PHE A 53 -19.59 39.45 -4.31
CA PHE A 53 -18.58 38.41 -4.44
C PHE A 53 -18.14 38.23 -5.91
N HIS A 54 -19.08 38.05 -6.84
CA HIS A 54 -18.77 37.90 -8.27
C HIS A 54 -18.06 39.13 -8.84
N ARG A 55 -18.51 40.35 -8.49
CA ARG A 55 -17.82 41.59 -8.89
C ARG A 55 -16.39 41.64 -8.35
N THR A 56 -16.17 41.25 -7.10
CA THR A 56 -14.84 41.25 -6.46
C THR A 56 -13.86 40.33 -7.17
N PHE A 57 -14.34 39.21 -7.72
CA PHE A 57 -13.51 38.20 -8.38
C PHE A 57 -13.65 38.17 -9.91
N GLY A 58 -14.26 39.19 -10.51
CA GLY A 58 -14.38 39.32 -11.97
C GLY A 58 -15.20 38.21 -12.63
N ILE A 59 -16.21 37.69 -11.94
CA ILE A 59 -17.10 36.63 -12.45
C ILE A 59 -18.30 37.28 -13.14
N ASP A 60 -18.53 36.92 -14.40
CA ASP A 60 -19.65 37.43 -15.18
C ASP A 60 -20.90 36.57 -14.95
N THR A 61 -21.98 37.18 -14.47
CA THR A 61 -23.22 36.47 -14.09
C THR A 61 -24.43 37.32 -14.40
N HIS A 62 -25.36 36.71 -15.12
CA HIS A 62 -26.54 37.40 -15.64
C HIS A 62 -27.85 37.01 -14.92
N ASP A 63 -27.88 35.85 -14.26
CA ASP A 63 -29.11 35.24 -13.70
C ASP A 63 -28.92 34.82 -12.24
N TYR A 64 -28.95 35.80 -11.34
CA TYR A 64 -28.75 35.57 -9.90
C TYR A 64 -29.95 34.85 -9.24
N SER A 65 -31.16 35.07 -9.77
CA SER A 65 -32.39 34.47 -9.23
C SER A 65 -32.39 32.95 -9.35
N THR A 66 -32.07 32.42 -10.54
CA THR A 66 -32.04 30.97 -10.72
C THR A 66 -30.88 30.34 -9.98
N LEU A 67 -29.73 31.02 -9.88
CA LEU A 67 -28.61 30.53 -9.07
C LEU A 67 -29.00 30.36 -7.59
N ASP A 68 -29.72 31.33 -7.01
CA ASP A 68 -30.17 31.25 -5.62
C ASP A 68 -31.19 30.11 -5.40
N GLU A 69 -32.14 29.94 -6.32
CA GLU A 69 -33.14 28.87 -6.24
C GLU A 69 -32.48 27.48 -6.27
N VAL A 70 -31.53 27.26 -7.20
CA VAL A 70 -30.80 26.00 -7.31
C VAL A 70 -29.90 25.80 -6.09
N ALA A 71 -29.24 26.85 -5.60
CA ALA A 71 -28.41 26.79 -4.39
C ALA A 71 -29.22 26.39 -3.15
N SER A 72 -30.45 26.88 -3.01
CA SER A 72 -31.36 26.48 -1.93
C SER A 72 -31.65 24.98 -1.95
N LYS A 73 -32.02 24.44 -3.13
CA LYS A 73 -32.29 23.02 -3.34
C LYS A 73 -31.04 22.17 -3.06
N LEU A 74 -29.88 22.66 -3.53
CA LEU A 74 -28.59 22.00 -3.32
C LEU A 74 -28.25 21.89 -1.83
N LEU A 75 -28.37 23.00 -1.07
CA LEU A 75 -28.07 23.00 0.37
C LEU A 75 -29.04 22.12 1.17
N SER A 76 -30.30 22.02 0.74
CA SER A 76 -31.24 21.05 1.33
C SER A 76 -30.75 19.63 1.13
N ALA A 77 -30.37 19.25 -0.10
CA ALA A 77 -29.84 17.92 -0.38
C ALA A 77 -28.53 17.61 0.35
N ILE A 78 -27.67 18.61 0.55
CA ILE A 78 -26.43 18.48 1.35
C ILE A 78 -26.76 18.26 2.83
N ARG A 79 -27.76 18.94 3.38
CA ARG A 79 -28.18 18.80 4.79
C ARG A 79 -28.64 17.38 5.12
N ASP A 80 -29.21 16.68 4.14
CA ASP A 80 -29.60 15.28 4.27
C ASP A 80 -28.40 14.32 4.24
N THR A 81 -27.21 14.83 3.94
CA THR A 81 -25.94 14.10 4.09
C THR A 81 -25.31 14.44 5.43
N ASN A 82 -24.74 13.46 6.13
CA ASN A 82 -23.95 13.70 7.35
C ASN A 82 -22.59 14.39 7.08
N ILE A 83 -22.46 15.12 5.96
CA ILE A 83 -21.25 15.82 5.54
C ILE A 83 -21.43 17.30 5.87
N HIS A 84 -20.44 17.91 6.52
CA HIS A 84 -20.46 19.35 6.79
C HIS A 84 -20.63 20.14 5.48
N PRO A 85 -21.55 21.13 5.39
CA PRO A 85 -21.86 21.81 4.14
C PRO A 85 -20.64 22.38 3.39
N SER A 86 -19.70 23.00 4.10
CA SER A 86 -18.46 23.50 3.50
C SER A 86 -17.54 22.41 2.92
N LEU A 87 -17.52 21.21 3.54
CA LEU A 87 -16.79 20.06 3.00
C LEU A 87 -17.52 19.50 1.76
N ALA A 88 -18.86 19.44 1.81
CA ALA A 88 -19.66 19.02 0.66
C ALA A 88 -19.48 19.96 -0.53
N LEU A 89 -19.45 21.28 -0.31
CA LEU A 89 -19.14 22.25 -1.38
C LEU A 89 -17.76 22.02 -1.99
N SER A 90 -16.75 21.74 -1.16
CA SER A 90 -15.41 21.40 -1.62
C SER A 90 -15.40 20.13 -2.47
N SER A 91 -16.17 19.12 -2.08
CA SER A 91 -16.30 17.87 -2.84
C SER A 91 -17.06 18.06 -4.16
N LEU A 92 -18.11 18.87 -4.18
CA LEU A 92 -18.91 19.14 -5.38
C LEU A 92 -18.20 20.08 -6.37
N ALA A 93 -17.27 20.92 -5.90
CA ALA A 93 -16.48 21.83 -6.72
C ALA A 93 -15.32 21.15 -7.48
N ARG A 94 -15.10 19.85 -7.26
CA ARG A 94 -14.01 19.09 -7.91
C ARG A 94 -14.22 19.02 -9.41
N GLU A 95 -13.14 19.14 -10.16
CA GLU A 95 -13.17 18.96 -11.60
C GLU A 95 -13.59 17.53 -11.95
N ARG A 96 -14.52 17.41 -12.91
CA ARG A 96 -14.97 16.13 -13.47
C ARG A 96 -13.95 15.61 -14.46
N LEU A 97 -12.81 15.19 -13.92
CA LEU A 97 -11.78 14.50 -14.69
C LEU A 97 -12.31 13.13 -15.12
N SER A 98 -12.05 12.74 -16.37
CA SER A 98 -12.31 11.36 -16.82
C SER A 98 -11.52 10.37 -15.97
N VAL A 99 -11.94 9.10 -15.88
CA VAL A 99 -11.18 8.05 -15.17
C VAL A 99 -9.73 7.95 -15.68
N HIS A 100 -9.52 8.28 -16.96
CA HIS A 100 -8.19 8.39 -17.54
C HIS A 100 -7.45 9.62 -16.98
N ALA A 101 -8.04 10.81 -17.03
CA ALA A 101 -7.43 12.03 -16.50
C ALA A 101 -7.15 11.95 -14.98
N GLN A 102 -8.01 11.31 -14.18
CA GLN A 102 -7.77 11.08 -12.74
C GLN A 102 -6.56 10.18 -12.48
N ARG A 103 -6.34 9.17 -13.34
CA ARG A 103 -5.13 8.34 -13.29
C ARG A 103 -3.92 9.15 -13.74
N THR A 104 -3.96 9.76 -14.92
CA THR A 104 -2.82 10.51 -15.46
C THR A 104 -2.38 11.69 -14.59
N THR A 105 -3.29 12.30 -13.83
CA THR A 105 -2.98 13.39 -12.87
C THR A 105 -2.65 12.88 -11.47
N GLY A 106 -2.91 11.60 -11.17
CA GLY A 106 -2.75 11.04 -9.82
C GLY A 106 -3.66 11.67 -8.77
N ALA A 107 -4.70 12.40 -9.17
CA ALA A 107 -5.57 13.15 -8.28
C ALA A 107 -6.57 12.22 -7.59
N HIS A 108 -6.18 11.67 -6.44
CA HIS A 108 -7.10 11.01 -5.53
C HIS A 108 -7.74 12.05 -4.62
N TYR A 109 -8.95 12.47 -4.97
CA TYR A 109 -9.70 13.42 -4.14
C TYR A 109 -9.91 12.89 -2.72
N THR A 110 -9.62 13.73 -1.73
CA THR A 110 -9.68 13.38 -0.32
C THR A 110 -11.13 13.25 0.16
N ASP A 111 -11.50 12.09 0.69
CA ASP A 111 -12.80 11.87 1.33
C ASP A 111 -12.99 12.77 2.58
N PHE A 112 -14.20 13.33 2.77
CA PHE A 112 -14.50 14.21 3.91
C PHE A 112 -14.15 13.63 5.29
N ARG A 113 -14.22 12.31 5.47
CA ARG A 113 -13.90 11.63 6.74
C ARG A 113 -12.40 11.70 7.02
N LEU A 114 -11.59 11.46 6.00
CA LEU A 114 -10.13 11.60 6.07
C LEU A 114 -9.74 13.06 6.22
N ALA A 115 -10.42 13.99 5.54
CA ALA A 115 -10.19 15.42 5.73
C ALA A 115 -10.45 15.83 7.19
N GLY A 116 -11.54 15.36 7.79
CA GLY A 116 -11.85 15.58 9.20
C GLY A 116 -10.76 15.03 10.14
N LEU A 117 -10.22 13.84 9.87
CA LEU A 117 -9.09 13.28 10.63
C LEU A 117 -7.84 14.17 10.52
N ILE A 118 -7.44 14.53 9.29
CA ILE A 118 -6.26 15.38 9.06
C ILE A 118 -6.41 16.74 9.75
N GLY A 119 -7.60 17.35 9.67
CA GLY A 119 -7.94 18.61 10.32
C GLY A 119 -7.85 18.55 11.85
N ARG A 120 -8.39 17.48 12.48
CA ARG A 120 -8.24 17.28 13.93
C ARG A 120 -6.79 17.05 14.33
N ASN A 121 -6.06 16.24 13.57
CA ASN A 121 -4.66 15.94 13.83
C ASN A 121 -3.79 17.19 13.79
N ILE A 122 -3.95 18.05 12.77
CA ILE A 122 -3.16 19.28 12.66
C ILE A 122 -3.52 20.29 13.76
N ALA A 123 -4.79 20.35 14.16
CA ALA A 123 -5.25 21.22 15.24
C ALA A 123 -4.64 20.84 16.61
N VAL A 124 -4.36 19.54 16.81
CA VAL A 124 -3.69 19.04 18.02
C VAL A 124 -2.16 19.19 17.93
N ALA A 125 -1.58 18.93 16.75
CA ALA A 125 -0.13 18.92 16.56
C ALA A 125 0.49 20.32 16.44
N GLY A 126 -0.23 21.25 15.81
CA GLY A 126 0.26 22.58 15.47
C GLY A 126 -0.19 23.65 16.46
N SER A 127 0.55 24.76 16.51
CA SER A 127 0.10 25.95 17.24
C SER A 127 -0.96 26.71 16.44
N PRO A 128 -2.10 27.07 17.04
CA PRO A 128 -3.10 27.89 16.37
C PRO A 128 -2.58 29.31 16.04
N LYS A 129 -1.39 29.72 16.47
CA LYS A 129 -0.81 31.00 16.04
C LYS A 129 -0.11 30.92 14.67
N LEU A 130 0.20 29.72 14.19
CA LEU A 130 0.91 29.54 12.94
C LEU A 130 -0.05 29.63 11.73
N PRO A 131 0.44 30.07 10.56
CA PRO A 131 -0.31 29.95 9.30
C PRO A 131 -0.57 28.48 8.96
N LEU A 132 -1.73 28.21 8.38
CA LEU A 132 -2.14 26.94 7.79
C LEU A 132 -1.88 26.98 6.28
N VAL A 133 -1.16 26.00 5.77
CA VAL A 133 -0.71 25.93 4.38
C VAL A 133 -1.09 24.59 3.77
N ASP A 134 -1.61 24.60 2.56
CA ASP A 134 -1.75 23.42 1.71
C ASP A 134 -1.14 23.71 0.33
N PRO A 135 0.04 23.12 0.00
CA PRO A 135 0.73 23.40 -1.25
C PRO A 135 0.21 22.55 -2.43
N ALA A 136 -0.80 21.70 -2.21
CA ALA A 136 -1.51 20.96 -3.26
C ALA A 136 -3.00 20.89 -2.89
N SER A 137 -3.62 22.07 -2.76
CA SER A 137 -4.87 22.23 -2.03
C SER A 137 -6.09 21.61 -2.70
N GLY A 138 -6.05 21.40 -4.02
CA GLY A 138 -7.22 21.10 -4.82
C GLY A 138 -8.33 22.10 -4.52
N THR A 139 -9.54 21.59 -4.25
CA THR A 139 -10.70 22.39 -3.85
C THR A 139 -10.73 22.76 -2.37
N GLY A 140 -9.62 22.63 -1.65
CA GLY A 140 -9.44 23.14 -0.29
C GLY A 140 -10.05 22.30 0.83
N ILE A 141 -10.43 21.04 0.59
CA ILE A 141 -11.15 20.24 1.59
C ILE A 141 -10.35 20.06 2.90
N LEU A 142 -9.03 19.90 2.81
CA LEU A 142 -8.15 19.79 3.97
C LEU A 142 -8.04 21.11 4.73
N LEU A 143 -7.97 22.24 4.00
CA LEU A 143 -7.98 23.58 4.60
C LEU A 143 -9.29 23.83 5.34
N VAL A 144 -10.43 23.54 4.72
CA VAL A 144 -11.76 23.68 5.33
C VAL A 144 -11.86 22.82 6.60
N ALA A 145 -11.50 21.53 6.53
CA ALA A 145 -11.56 20.64 7.68
C ALA A 145 -10.65 21.11 8.83
N SER A 146 -9.47 21.65 8.50
CA SER A 146 -8.52 22.18 9.48
C SER A 146 -9.01 23.47 10.12
N VAL A 147 -9.60 24.40 9.35
CA VAL A 147 -10.22 25.62 9.90
C VAL A 147 -11.37 25.26 10.84
N LEU A 148 -12.24 24.33 10.45
CA LEU A 148 -13.34 23.86 11.29
C LEU A 148 -12.84 23.27 12.62
N ALA A 149 -11.77 22.47 12.57
CA ALA A 149 -11.17 21.87 13.76
C ALA A 149 -10.46 22.90 14.65
N LEU A 150 -9.68 23.82 14.07
CA LEU A 150 -8.94 24.86 14.80
C LEU A 150 -9.85 25.89 15.46
N CYS A 151 -11.03 26.13 14.88
CA CYS A 151 -11.95 27.17 15.33
C CYS A 151 -13.14 26.62 16.12
N ASN A 152 -13.24 25.30 16.33
CA ASN A 152 -14.39 24.65 17.00
C ASN A 152 -15.74 25.12 16.44
N GLN A 153 -15.82 25.31 15.10
CA GLN A 153 -16.98 25.84 14.39
C GLN A 153 -17.39 27.29 14.76
N ASP A 154 -16.58 28.03 15.52
CA ASP A 154 -16.82 29.45 15.79
C ASP A 154 -16.54 30.31 14.55
N ARG A 155 -17.56 31.03 14.11
CA ARG A 155 -17.53 31.82 12.86
C ARG A 155 -16.57 33.02 12.94
N ARG A 156 -16.44 33.65 14.11
CA ARG A 156 -15.54 34.80 14.30
C ARG A 156 -14.08 34.33 14.30
N ALA A 157 -13.79 33.23 14.98
CA ALA A 157 -12.49 32.58 14.96
C ALA A 157 -12.13 32.11 13.55
N ALA A 158 -13.09 31.54 12.81
CA ALA A 158 -12.90 31.16 11.41
C ALA A 158 -12.56 32.35 10.53
N ALA A 159 -13.33 33.45 10.61
CA ALA A 159 -13.05 34.67 9.85
C ALA A 159 -11.62 35.21 10.13
N LYS A 160 -11.22 35.27 11.40
CA LYS A 160 -9.85 35.66 11.78
C LYS A 160 -8.79 34.73 11.19
N ARG A 161 -9.01 33.42 11.28
CA ARG A 161 -8.10 32.40 10.72
C ARG A 161 -7.92 32.57 9.22
N LEU A 162 -9.03 32.76 8.49
CA LEU A 162 -9.01 32.92 7.03
C LEU A 162 -8.21 34.16 6.62
N ALA A 163 -8.42 35.29 7.31
CA ALA A 163 -7.75 36.56 6.99
C ALA A 163 -6.22 36.46 7.12
N GLU A 164 -5.75 35.87 8.21
CA GLU A 164 -4.34 35.98 8.61
C GLU A 164 -3.53 34.70 8.37
N GLY A 165 -4.18 33.54 8.19
CA GLY A 165 -3.48 32.27 8.36
C GLY A 165 -3.94 31.12 7.48
N VAL A 166 -4.50 31.34 6.28
CA VAL A 166 -4.83 30.24 5.35
C VAL A 166 -4.24 30.51 3.96
N ILE A 167 -3.33 29.64 3.53
CA ILE A 167 -2.59 29.76 2.27
C ILE A 167 -2.76 28.48 1.46
N ALA A 168 -3.16 28.65 0.21
CA ALA A 168 -3.39 27.56 -0.73
C ALA A 168 -2.48 27.70 -1.96
N ALA A 169 -2.00 26.59 -2.48
CA ALA A 169 -1.43 26.53 -3.82
C ALA A 169 -1.95 25.30 -4.57
N ASP A 170 -2.20 25.50 -5.86
CA ASP A 170 -2.56 24.42 -6.77
C ASP A 170 -2.19 24.81 -8.21
N GLN A 171 -1.95 23.83 -9.08
CA GLN A 171 -1.71 24.09 -10.49
C GLN A 171 -2.99 24.55 -11.22
N SER A 172 -4.16 24.11 -10.75
CA SER A 172 -5.46 24.50 -11.33
C SER A 172 -6.05 25.73 -10.64
N SER A 173 -6.24 26.80 -11.42
CA SER A 173 -6.99 27.98 -10.99
C SER A 173 -8.46 27.65 -10.71
N THR A 174 -9.04 26.66 -11.39
CA THR A 174 -10.39 26.16 -11.14
C THR A 174 -10.48 25.45 -9.80
N ALA A 175 -9.48 24.63 -9.46
CA ALA A 175 -9.40 24.00 -8.14
C ALA A 175 -9.31 25.06 -7.03
N LEU A 176 -8.48 26.09 -7.23
CA LEU A 176 -8.40 27.23 -6.31
C LEU A 176 -9.72 28.02 -6.23
N ARG A 177 -10.49 28.16 -7.32
CA ARG A 177 -11.85 28.72 -7.25
C ARG A 177 -12.77 27.88 -6.35
N GLY A 178 -12.68 26.55 -6.46
CA GLY A 178 -13.33 25.61 -5.55
C GLY A 178 -12.88 25.75 -4.09
N ALA A 179 -11.59 25.94 -3.84
CA ALA A 179 -11.07 26.24 -2.50
C ALA A 179 -11.61 27.56 -1.95
N ARG A 180 -11.65 28.61 -2.79
CA ARG A 180 -12.18 29.93 -2.44
C ARG A 180 -13.63 29.84 -2.00
N LEU A 181 -14.51 29.22 -2.79
CA LEU A 181 -15.93 29.11 -2.41
C LEU A 181 -16.09 28.26 -1.14
N SER A 182 -15.33 27.17 -1.00
CA SER A 182 -15.47 26.29 0.15
C SER A 182 -15.08 26.98 1.46
N LEU A 183 -13.98 27.75 1.46
CA LEU A 183 -13.53 28.53 2.60
C LEU A 183 -14.38 29.80 2.83
N ALA A 184 -14.86 30.44 1.76
CA ALA A 184 -15.76 31.58 1.85
C ALA A 184 -17.07 31.24 2.57
N SER A 185 -17.56 30.00 2.45
CA SER A 185 -18.76 29.54 3.17
C SER A 185 -18.64 29.61 4.71
N LEU A 186 -17.45 29.82 5.26
CA LEU A 186 -17.17 29.93 6.70
C LEU A 186 -17.18 31.39 7.23
N THR A 187 -17.31 32.40 6.37
CA THR A 187 -17.27 33.82 6.76
C THR A 187 -18.25 34.66 5.95
N GLY A 188 -18.78 35.74 6.54
CA GLY A 188 -19.60 36.74 5.84
C GLY A 188 -18.82 37.96 5.36
N ASP A 189 -17.53 38.00 5.65
CA ASP A 189 -16.70 39.16 5.34
C ASP A 189 -15.97 38.98 4.01
N LEU A 190 -16.38 39.73 2.99
CA LEU A 190 -15.75 39.72 1.66
C LEU A 190 -14.31 40.25 1.70
N THR A 191 -13.96 41.13 2.64
CA THR A 191 -12.60 41.63 2.79
C THR A 191 -11.65 40.53 3.29
N VAL A 192 -12.14 39.66 4.18
CA VAL A 192 -11.45 38.45 4.64
C VAL A 192 -11.23 37.49 3.47
N ILE A 193 -12.24 37.26 2.64
CA ILE A 193 -12.12 36.34 1.49
C ILE A 193 -11.11 36.88 0.47
N LYS A 194 -11.14 38.20 0.20
CA LYS A 194 -10.19 38.86 -0.71
C LYS A 194 -8.75 38.80 -0.19
N SER A 195 -8.53 39.13 1.08
CA SER A 195 -7.19 39.12 1.70
C SER A 195 -6.60 37.71 1.80
N MET A 196 -7.42 36.70 2.12
CA MET A 196 -7.04 35.30 2.12
C MET A 196 -6.50 34.87 0.74
N THR A 197 -7.28 35.11 -0.32
CA THR A 197 -6.97 34.64 -1.67
C THR A 197 -5.82 35.39 -2.34
N ALA A 198 -5.54 36.62 -1.92
CA ALA A 198 -4.40 37.40 -2.40
C ALA A 198 -3.03 36.74 -2.11
N ARG A 199 -2.96 35.82 -1.14
CA ARG A 199 -1.73 35.10 -0.76
C ARG A 199 -1.58 33.73 -1.43
N TRP A 200 -2.55 33.33 -2.25
CA TRP A 200 -2.57 32.01 -2.88
C TRP A 200 -1.69 31.96 -4.13
N HIS A 201 -1.32 30.75 -4.54
CA HIS A 201 -0.54 30.54 -5.75
C HIS A 201 -1.23 29.59 -6.73
N ALA A 202 -1.56 30.11 -7.92
CA ALA A 202 -1.91 29.29 -9.07
C ALA A 202 -0.63 28.96 -9.85
N GLY A 203 -0.19 27.70 -9.81
CA GLY A 203 1.02 27.24 -10.48
C GLY A 203 1.69 26.06 -9.78
N ASP A 204 2.89 25.72 -10.24
CA ASP A 204 3.63 24.60 -9.69
C ASP A 204 4.29 24.93 -8.34
N SER A 205 3.68 24.42 -7.26
CA SER A 205 4.18 24.55 -5.89
C SER A 205 5.52 23.88 -5.65
N LEU A 206 5.87 22.81 -6.38
CA LEU A 206 7.16 22.12 -6.28
C LEU A 206 8.31 22.92 -6.87
N MET A 207 8.05 23.96 -7.66
CA MET A 207 9.09 24.81 -8.28
C MET A 207 9.21 26.19 -7.63
N ARG A 208 8.33 26.55 -6.69
CA ARG A 208 8.47 27.76 -5.87
C ARG A 208 9.62 27.67 -4.89
N SER A 209 10.54 28.61 -4.88
CA SER A 209 11.67 28.63 -3.93
C SER A 209 11.21 28.74 -2.46
N ALA A 210 12.04 28.26 -1.53
CA ALA A 210 11.80 28.41 -0.10
C ALA A 210 11.57 29.88 0.33
N ARG A 211 12.26 30.82 -0.33
CA ARG A 211 12.08 32.26 -0.10
C ARG A 211 10.68 32.72 -0.47
N GLN A 212 10.19 32.37 -1.67
CA GLN A 212 8.84 32.71 -2.12
C GLN A 212 7.75 32.07 -1.26
N TRP A 213 8.00 30.89 -0.67
CA TRP A 213 7.10 30.32 0.32
C TRP A 213 7.08 31.14 1.61
N ARG A 214 8.24 31.47 2.18
CA ARG A 214 8.32 32.29 3.40
C ARG A 214 7.71 33.67 3.24
N GLU A 215 7.93 34.33 2.10
CA GLU A 215 7.34 35.63 1.78
C GLU A 215 5.80 35.56 1.74
N ASN A 216 5.22 34.53 1.09
CA ASN A 216 3.76 34.33 1.10
C ASN A 216 3.22 33.97 2.48
N ILE A 217 3.97 33.21 3.27
CA ILE A 217 3.57 32.74 4.60
C ILE A 217 3.65 33.85 5.65
N GLY A 218 4.64 34.74 5.53
CA GLY A 218 4.89 35.79 6.51
C GLY A 218 5.37 35.27 7.87
N ALA A 219 5.79 33.99 7.95
CA ALA A 219 6.27 33.35 9.16
C ALA A 219 7.38 32.34 8.86
N ALA A 220 8.23 32.07 9.85
CA ALA A 220 9.32 31.10 9.74
C ALA A 220 8.84 29.64 9.78
N SER A 221 7.63 29.40 10.29
CA SER A 221 7.06 28.08 10.51
C SER A 221 5.56 28.07 10.21
N ALA A 222 5.04 26.91 9.83
CA ALA A 222 3.65 26.75 9.45
C ALA A 222 3.08 25.39 9.90
N MET A 223 1.75 25.34 9.95
CA MET A 223 0.99 24.09 9.94
C MET A 223 0.74 23.71 8.49
N VAL A 224 1.20 22.53 8.06
CA VAL A 224 1.02 22.06 6.68
C VAL A 224 0.06 20.89 6.66
N VAL A 225 -0.96 20.97 5.80
CA VAL A 225 -1.82 19.84 5.46
C VAL A 225 -1.63 19.46 4.00
N GLY A 226 -1.90 18.21 3.66
CA GLY A 226 -1.81 17.82 2.26
C GLY A 226 -2.25 16.38 1.96
N ASN A 227 -2.72 16.20 0.74
CA ASN A 227 -2.85 14.89 0.09
C ASN A 227 -2.18 15.03 -1.29
N PRO A 228 -0.84 14.89 -1.35
CA PRO A 228 -0.13 15.12 -2.61
C PRO A 228 -0.46 14.03 -3.63
N PRO A 229 -0.20 14.26 -4.93
CA PRO A 229 -0.31 13.21 -5.94
C PRO A 229 0.55 11.99 -5.58
N TRP A 230 -0.04 10.80 -5.64
CA TRP A 230 0.63 9.53 -5.26
C TRP A 230 1.42 8.89 -6.40
N GLU A 231 1.37 9.46 -7.60
CA GLU A 231 1.94 8.87 -8.80
C GLU A 231 3.43 9.14 -8.98
N LYS A 232 4.02 8.35 -9.87
CA LYS A 232 5.38 8.51 -10.33
C LYS A 232 5.40 9.41 -11.56
N LEU A 233 6.44 10.24 -11.68
CA LEU A 233 6.71 10.96 -12.91
C LEU A 233 7.16 9.99 -14.01
N LYS A 234 6.20 9.53 -14.81
CA LYS A 234 6.43 8.60 -15.93
C LYS A 234 5.48 8.87 -17.09
N VAL A 235 5.96 8.68 -18.32
CA VAL A 235 5.10 8.57 -19.50
C VAL A 235 4.90 7.09 -19.81
N HIS A 236 3.69 6.56 -19.63
CA HIS A 236 3.38 5.19 -20.04
C HIS A 236 2.99 5.12 -21.52
N ARG A 237 3.68 4.28 -22.30
CA ARG A 237 3.42 4.06 -23.74
C ARG A 237 1.96 3.66 -24.04
N HIS A 238 1.32 2.92 -23.14
CA HIS A 238 -0.06 2.46 -23.27
C HIS A 238 -1.12 3.51 -22.89
N GLU A 239 -0.75 4.59 -22.22
CA GLU A 239 -1.71 5.58 -21.70
C GLU A 239 -2.12 6.58 -22.78
N GLU A 240 -1.22 6.93 -23.70
CA GLU A 240 -1.52 7.82 -24.83
C GLU A 240 -2.29 7.13 -25.96
N GLU A 241 -2.01 5.85 -26.24
CA GLU A 241 -2.73 5.08 -27.28
C GLU A 241 -4.23 4.90 -26.96
N ARG A 242 -4.61 5.01 -25.68
CA ARG A 242 -6.02 5.04 -25.25
C ARG A 242 -6.64 6.43 -25.34
N ALA A 243 -5.85 7.50 -25.20
CA ALA A 243 -6.32 8.86 -25.40
C ALA A 243 -6.72 9.13 -26.87
N THR A 244 -6.14 8.38 -27.82
CA THR A 244 -6.53 8.36 -29.24
C THR A 244 -7.66 7.38 -29.58
N GLY A 245 -8.41 6.87 -28.58
CA GLY A 245 -9.62 6.07 -28.79
C GLY A 245 -9.41 4.58 -29.08
N SER A 246 -8.20 4.03 -28.96
CA SER A 246 -7.97 2.59 -29.18
C SER A 246 -8.23 1.76 -27.92
N SER A 247 -9.40 1.16 -27.83
CA SER A 247 -9.70 0.06 -26.90
C SER A 247 -8.94 -1.20 -27.34
N ARG A 248 -7.77 -1.49 -26.74
CA ARG A 248 -7.02 -2.73 -27.03
C ARG A 248 -6.49 -3.43 -25.79
N HIS A 249 -6.37 -4.77 -25.90
CA HIS A 249 -6.07 -5.71 -24.81
C HIS A 249 -4.58 -5.75 -24.42
N TYR A 250 -4.34 -5.99 -23.13
CA TYR A 250 -3.02 -6.21 -22.55
C TYR A 250 -2.35 -7.43 -23.22
N GLY A 251 -1.28 -7.22 -24.00
CA GLY A 251 -0.48 -8.31 -24.60
C GLY A 251 -0.54 -8.48 -26.13
N ALA A 252 -1.08 -7.53 -26.90
CA ALA A 252 -0.97 -7.51 -28.36
C ALA A 252 0.40 -6.95 -28.83
N VAL A 253 0.90 -7.46 -29.97
CA VAL A 253 2.15 -7.04 -30.62
C VAL A 253 2.02 -5.58 -31.10
N HIS A 254 3.07 -4.77 -30.91
CA HIS A 254 3.12 -3.38 -31.36
C HIS A 254 4.06 -3.29 -32.59
N GLU A 255 3.60 -2.73 -33.70
CA GLU A 255 4.42 -2.44 -34.90
C GLU A 255 4.35 -0.95 -35.34
N GLY A 256 3.83 -0.03 -34.49
CA GLY A 256 3.70 1.39 -34.83
C GLY A 256 4.88 2.28 -34.36
N ALA A 257 5.30 3.22 -35.21
CA ALA A 257 6.25 4.29 -34.90
C ALA A 257 5.68 5.26 -33.84
N ILE A 258 6.55 5.81 -32.98
CA ILE A 258 6.18 6.77 -31.93
C ILE A 258 5.95 8.15 -32.58
N SER A 259 4.85 8.83 -32.26
CA SER A 259 4.59 10.19 -32.75
C SER A 259 5.58 11.20 -32.17
N ILE A 260 5.95 12.22 -32.96
CA ILE A 260 6.82 13.35 -32.55
C ILE A 260 6.27 14.02 -31.26
N ALA A 261 4.95 14.17 -31.14
CA ALA A 261 4.31 14.75 -29.95
C ALA A 261 4.57 13.93 -28.67
N THR A 262 4.56 12.60 -28.79
CA THR A 262 4.88 11.68 -27.68
C THR A 262 6.35 11.80 -27.27
N GLU A 263 7.27 11.97 -28.23
CA GLU A 263 8.69 12.15 -27.93
C GLU A 263 8.95 13.48 -27.20
N GLN A 264 8.29 14.56 -27.65
CA GLN A 264 8.39 15.86 -27.02
C GLN A 264 7.82 15.83 -25.59
N ARG A 265 6.65 15.23 -25.38
CA ARG A 265 6.08 15.07 -24.04
C ARG A 265 6.96 14.23 -23.11
N LYS A 266 7.56 13.16 -23.63
CA LYS A 266 8.56 12.36 -22.88
C LYS A 266 9.80 13.17 -22.51
N LYS A 267 10.21 14.12 -23.35
CA LYS A 267 11.34 15.02 -23.04
C LYS A 267 10.95 15.99 -21.91
N GLU A 268 9.77 16.60 -22.00
CA GLU A 268 9.25 17.50 -20.95
C GLU A 268 9.14 16.82 -19.59
N VAL A 269 8.50 15.64 -19.52
CA VAL A 269 8.34 14.89 -18.26
C VAL A 269 9.69 14.47 -17.69
N ARG A 270 10.65 14.09 -18.54
CA ARG A 270 12.03 13.77 -18.09
C ARG A 270 12.73 14.99 -17.52
N ASN A 271 12.70 16.13 -18.23
CA ASN A 271 13.33 17.36 -17.77
C ASN A 271 12.72 17.84 -16.44
N TYR A 272 11.40 17.76 -16.32
CA TYR A 272 10.70 18.10 -15.09
C TYR A 272 11.08 17.15 -13.93
N ALA A 273 11.10 15.84 -14.18
CA ALA A 273 11.52 14.85 -13.18
C ALA A 273 12.97 15.08 -12.73
N GLN A 274 13.85 15.48 -13.65
CA GLN A 274 15.22 15.85 -13.31
C GLN A 274 15.27 17.10 -12.42
N ALA A 275 14.56 18.18 -12.78
CA ALA A 275 14.53 19.40 -11.97
C ALA A 275 13.97 19.16 -10.55
N VAL A 276 12.91 18.37 -10.43
CA VAL A 276 12.35 17.96 -9.13
C VAL A 276 13.35 17.12 -8.34
N SER A 277 14.02 16.17 -9.00
CA SER A 277 15.03 15.33 -8.37
C SER A 277 16.24 16.14 -7.87
N GLU A 278 16.72 17.10 -8.65
CA GLU A 278 17.83 17.98 -8.29
C GLU A 278 17.46 18.88 -7.11
N ARG A 279 16.26 19.47 -7.12
CA ARG A 279 15.78 20.33 -6.03
C ARG A 279 15.68 19.60 -4.70
N PHE A 280 15.11 18.38 -4.70
CA PHE A 280 14.79 17.65 -3.47
C PHE A 280 15.78 16.50 -3.18
N GLY A 281 16.89 16.40 -3.92
CA GLY A 281 17.90 15.35 -3.73
C GLY A 281 17.31 13.94 -3.77
N LEU A 282 16.33 13.70 -4.64
CA LEU A 282 15.67 12.40 -4.73
C LEU A 282 16.60 11.36 -5.37
N ALA A 283 16.46 10.09 -4.97
CA ALA A 283 17.28 9.01 -5.51
C ALA A 283 17.09 8.85 -7.03
N SER A 284 18.14 8.42 -7.73
CA SER A 284 18.10 8.19 -9.17
C SER A 284 17.05 7.12 -9.55
N GLY A 285 16.17 7.42 -10.51
CA GLY A 285 15.15 6.50 -10.99
C GLY A 285 13.81 7.18 -11.30
N GLU A 286 12.73 6.40 -11.31
CA GLU A 286 11.37 6.94 -11.41
C GLU A 286 11.04 7.74 -10.14
N GLN A 287 10.78 9.04 -10.30
CA GLN A 287 10.55 9.95 -9.18
C GLN A 287 9.12 9.84 -8.65
N ASP A 288 8.99 9.58 -7.35
CA ASP A 288 7.71 9.54 -6.64
C ASP A 288 7.27 10.99 -6.29
N LEU A 289 6.19 11.51 -6.87
CA LEU A 289 5.74 12.90 -6.61
C LEU A 289 5.42 13.15 -5.15
N PHE A 290 4.81 12.18 -4.47
CA PHE A 290 4.50 12.31 -3.04
C PHE A 290 5.78 12.51 -2.21
N ALA A 291 6.93 11.98 -2.65
CA ALA A 291 8.19 12.15 -1.93
C ALA A 291 8.70 13.59 -2.04
N ALA A 292 8.62 14.19 -3.23
CA ALA A 292 8.94 15.61 -3.45
C ALA A 292 8.02 16.51 -2.61
N PHE A 293 6.71 16.28 -2.65
CA PHE A 293 5.75 17.03 -1.85
C PHE A 293 5.96 16.85 -0.34
N THR A 294 6.30 15.64 0.12
CA THR A 294 6.58 15.42 1.55
C THR A 294 7.80 16.24 1.98
N GLN A 295 8.85 16.33 1.16
CA GLN A 295 9.98 17.23 1.45
C GLN A 295 9.56 18.70 1.43
N LEU A 296 8.71 19.10 0.49
CA LEU A 296 8.13 20.46 0.48
C LEU A 296 7.32 20.73 1.75
N PHE A 297 6.55 19.77 2.27
CA PHE A 297 5.84 19.92 3.54
C PHE A 297 6.82 20.17 4.70
N LEU A 298 7.94 19.43 4.73
CA LEU A 298 8.99 19.64 5.74
C LEU A 298 9.66 21.02 5.60
N GLU A 299 9.94 21.47 4.37
CA GLU A 299 10.50 22.80 4.07
C GLU A 299 9.57 23.93 4.54
N ILE A 300 8.27 23.84 4.22
CA ILE A 300 7.26 24.82 4.57
C ILE A 300 6.99 24.84 6.08
N SER A 301 6.92 23.66 6.72
CA SER A 301 6.60 23.57 8.15
C SER A 301 7.62 24.30 9.01
N GLY A 302 8.90 24.28 8.64
CA GLY A 302 9.97 24.93 9.38
C GLY A 302 10.16 24.38 10.81
N PRO A 303 11.09 24.95 11.59
CA PRO A 303 11.29 24.57 12.99
C PRO A 303 10.07 24.87 13.86
N GLY A 304 9.59 23.93 14.68
CA GLY A 304 8.41 24.15 15.53
C GLY A 304 7.07 24.21 14.78
N GLY A 305 7.06 23.98 13.47
CA GLY A 305 5.82 23.76 12.71
C GLY A 305 5.28 22.35 12.87
N ALA A 306 4.19 22.08 12.16
CA ALA A 306 3.54 20.78 12.17
C ALA A 306 3.11 20.36 10.77
N ILE A 307 2.98 19.06 10.54
CA ILE A 307 2.41 18.51 9.32
C ILE A 307 1.29 17.52 9.65
N SER A 308 0.30 17.41 8.78
CA SER A 308 -0.71 16.35 8.81
C SER A 308 -1.11 16.01 7.37
N ALA A 309 -0.70 14.85 6.88
CA ALA A 309 -0.84 14.52 5.47
C ALA A 309 -1.28 13.06 5.22
N LEU A 310 -1.96 12.85 4.09
CA LEU A 310 -2.27 11.52 3.57
C LEU A 310 -1.18 11.08 2.59
N LEU A 311 -0.49 9.99 2.89
CA LEU A 311 0.68 9.53 2.12
C LEU A 311 0.58 8.04 1.78
N PRO A 312 1.16 7.57 0.65
CA PRO A 312 1.19 6.14 0.33
C PRO A 312 1.91 5.30 1.40
N ALA A 313 1.42 4.09 1.68
CA ALA A 313 2.05 3.19 2.66
C ALA A 313 3.48 2.72 2.29
N GLY A 314 3.91 3.00 1.05
CA GLY A 314 5.31 2.86 0.63
C GLY A 314 6.26 3.73 1.44
N LEU A 315 5.81 4.86 2.02
CA LEU A 315 6.63 5.72 2.87
C LEU A 315 7.32 4.93 4.00
N ILE A 316 6.60 4.02 4.68
CA ILE A 316 7.12 3.31 5.85
C ILE A 316 7.95 2.05 5.53
N ARG A 317 8.14 1.68 4.25
CA ARG A 317 8.83 0.41 3.91
C ARG A 317 9.60 0.37 2.59
N SER A 318 9.35 1.29 1.66
CA SER A 318 10.04 1.26 0.36
C SER A 318 11.51 1.65 0.50
N LYS A 319 12.39 1.06 -0.33
CA LYS A 319 13.81 1.43 -0.37
C LYS A 319 14.00 2.88 -0.84
N SER A 320 13.23 3.33 -1.82
CA SER A 320 13.30 4.70 -2.37
C SER A 320 13.00 5.80 -1.32
N THR A 321 12.21 5.48 -0.30
CA THR A 321 11.79 6.44 0.74
C THR A 321 12.67 6.44 1.98
N THR A 322 13.81 5.74 1.97
CA THR A 322 14.73 5.65 3.12
C THR A 322 15.23 7.03 3.59
N ALA A 323 15.71 7.86 2.65
CA ALA A 323 16.15 9.22 2.97
C ALA A 323 14.99 10.09 3.49
N LEU A 324 13.81 9.94 2.89
CA LEU A 324 12.61 10.68 3.31
C LEU A 324 12.16 10.28 4.73
N ARG A 325 12.18 8.99 5.08
CA ARG A 325 11.91 8.53 6.45
C ARG A 325 12.90 9.13 7.43
N LYS A 326 14.19 9.17 7.09
CA LYS A 326 15.21 9.80 7.94
C LYS A 326 14.89 11.28 8.17
N LEU A 327 14.62 12.05 7.11
CA LEU A 327 14.25 13.47 7.20
C LEU A 327 13.00 13.69 8.07
N LEU A 328 11.96 12.87 7.87
CA LEU A 328 10.73 12.94 8.65
C LEU A 328 10.98 12.66 10.14
N LEU A 329 11.69 11.56 10.44
CA LEU A 329 11.99 11.10 11.80
C LEU A 329 12.99 11.99 12.55
N ASP A 330 13.84 12.73 11.83
CA ASP A 330 14.78 13.70 12.40
C ASP A 330 14.13 15.09 12.58
N ARG A 331 13.04 15.41 11.86
CA ARG A 331 12.39 16.72 11.89
C ARG A 331 11.52 16.94 13.12
N PHE A 332 10.78 15.92 13.55
CA PHE A 332 9.72 16.08 14.53
C PHE A 332 10.05 15.35 15.84
N GLU A 333 9.62 15.94 16.95
CA GLU A 333 9.71 15.32 18.28
C GLU A 333 8.60 14.30 18.51
N ARG A 334 7.47 14.47 17.85
CA ARG A 334 6.38 13.51 17.88
C ARG A 334 5.89 13.25 16.46
N ILE A 335 5.79 11.96 16.13
CA ILE A 335 5.29 11.47 14.86
C ILE A 335 4.25 10.41 15.14
N ASP A 336 3.02 10.66 14.69
CA ASP A 336 1.93 9.72 14.76
C ASP A 336 1.60 9.24 13.33
N ILE A 337 1.58 7.92 13.13
CA ILE A 337 1.26 7.30 11.83
C ILE A 337 0.07 6.37 12.02
N ALA A 338 -1.04 6.64 11.34
CA ALA A 338 -2.16 5.73 11.25
C ALA A 338 -2.16 5.01 9.89
N VAL A 339 -2.15 3.67 9.90
CA VAL A 339 -2.15 2.84 8.68
C VAL A 339 -3.58 2.46 8.31
N PHE A 340 -4.05 2.96 7.16
CA PHE A 340 -5.36 2.64 6.61
C PHE A 340 -5.26 1.65 5.46
N ASP A 341 -6.30 0.84 5.28
CA ASP A 341 -6.67 0.28 3.98
C ASP A 341 -7.91 1.00 3.42
N ASN A 342 -8.25 0.72 2.16
CA ASN A 342 -9.39 1.34 1.48
C ASN A 342 -10.69 0.51 1.60
N SER A 343 -10.83 -0.36 2.62
CA SER A 343 -12.04 -1.16 2.82
C SER A 343 -13.28 -0.31 3.10
N ALA A 344 -13.12 0.84 3.74
CA ALA A 344 -14.18 1.82 4.01
C ALA A 344 -14.54 2.72 2.81
N ARG A 345 -14.02 2.42 1.62
CA ARG A 345 -14.31 3.10 0.34
C ARG A 345 -14.08 4.61 0.41
N PHE A 346 -12.91 5.02 0.90
CA PHE A 346 -12.48 6.43 0.89
C PHE A 346 -12.16 6.89 -0.53
N PHE A 347 -11.49 6.04 -1.30
CA PHE A 347 -11.02 6.35 -2.65
C PHE A 347 -11.58 5.37 -3.68
N GLY A 348 -11.61 5.80 -4.95
CA GLY A 348 -12.02 4.98 -6.10
C GLY A 348 -10.98 3.95 -6.56
N ILE A 349 -10.25 3.34 -5.63
CA ILE A 349 -9.12 2.41 -5.86
C ILE A 349 -9.35 1.06 -5.18
N ASP A 350 -8.47 0.09 -5.41
CA ASP A 350 -8.57 -1.26 -4.80
C ASP A 350 -8.72 -1.16 -3.27
N SER A 351 -9.65 -1.93 -2.69
CA SER A 351 -9.96 -1.87 -1.26
C SER A 351 -8.78 -2.26 -0.36
N ARG A 352 -7.80 -2.99 -0.89
CA ARG A 352 -6.59 -3.41 -0.15
C ARG A 352 -5.44 -2.41 -0.26
N PHE A 353 -5.63 -1.33 -1.02
CA PHE A 353 -4.63 -0.28 -1.12
C PHE A 353 -4.40 0.34 0.26
N LYS A 354 -3.14 0.34 0.71
CA LYS A 354 -2.76 0.92 1.99
C LYS A 354 -2.21 2.33 1.83
N PHE A 355 -2.64 3.22 2.71
CA PHE A 355 -2.17 4.60 2.82
C PHE A 355 -2.04 4.98 4.30
N LEU A 356 -1.45 6.14 4.57
CA LEU A 356 -1.09 6.60 5.89
C LEU A 356 -1.72 7.96 6.14
N ALA A 357 -2.22 8.19 7.35
CA ALA A 357 -2.30 9.54 7.90
C ALA A 357 -1.05 9.76 8.74
N VAL A 358 -0.20 10.71 8.32
CA VAL A 358 1.07 11.03 8.98
C VAL A 358 0.95 12.40 9.61
N THR A 359 1.17 12.48 10.92
CA THR A 359 1.16 13.72 11.67
C THR A 359 2.50 13.90 12.36
N GLY A 360 3.13 15.05 12.15
CA GLY A 360 4.40 15.42 12.78
C GLY A 360 4.25 16.73 13.54
N ALA A 361 4.70 16.76 14.80
CA ALA A 361 4.70 17.96 15.63
C ALA A 361 6.14 18.32 16.00
N GLY A 362 6.57 19.52 15.62
CA GLY A 362 7.83 20.10 16.07
C GLY A 362 7.60 20.98 17.31
N THR A 363 8.59 21.13 18.17
CA THR A 363 8.55 22.17 19.21
C THR A 363 9.57 23.27 18.94
N ALA A 364 9.33 24.44 19.52
CA ALA A 364 10.29 25.54 19.53
C ALA A 364 11.42 25.34 20.56
N LYS A 365 11.34 24.32 21.44
CA LYS A 365 12.29 24.10 22.53
C LYS A 365 13.35 23.06 22.10
N LEU A 366 14.53 23.60 21.78
CA LEU A 366 15.86 22.96 21.74
C LEU A 366 15.98 21.64 20.97
N ALA A 367 16.60 21.78 19.80
CA ALA A 367 17.53 20.80 19.25
C ALA A 367 18.48 20.32 20.37
N GLY A 368 18.22 19.16 20.97
CA GLY A 368 19.07 18.63 22.04
C GLY A 368 18.51 17.49 22.88
N SER A 369 17.20 17.37 23.08
CA SER A 369 16.63 16.29 23.91
C SER A 369 16.11 15.13 23.05
N ARG A 370 16.91 14.06 22.97
CA ARG A 370 16.88 12.95 22.00
C ARG A 370 15.83 11.86 22.24
N THR A 371 14.56 12.17 22.48
CA THR A 371 13.52 11.13 22.45
C THR A 371 12.34 11.54 21.58
N ALA A 372 12.58 11.63 20.27
CA ALA A 372 11.48 11.70 19.32
C ALA A 372 10.60 10.44 19.46
N GLN A 373 9.30 10.65 19.65
CA GLN A 373 8.30 9.61 19.87
C GLN A 373 7.65 9.26 18.53
N LEU A 374 7.70 7.98 18.16
CA LEU A 374 6.94 7.45 17.04
C LEU A 374 5.80 6.59 17.58
N THR A 375 4.57 6.89 17.15
CA THR A 375 3.42 6.03 17.38
C THR A 375 2.92 5.46 16.06
N LEU A 376 2.46 4.22 16.09
CA LEU A 376 1.79 3.56 14.98
C LEU A 376 0.41 3.12 15.44
N SER A 377 -0.63 3.43 14.67
CA SER A 377 -1.99 2.97 14.92
C SER A 377 -2.61 2.39 13.66
N ARG A 378 -3.69 1.62 13.84
CA ARG A 378 -4.54 1.19 12.72
C ARG A 378 -5.57 2.27 12.43
N GLY A 379 -5.72 2.62 11.16
CA GLY A 379 -6.79 3.50 10.70
C GLY A 379 -8.14 2.81 10.72
N LEU A 380 -9.16 3.51 11.20
CA LEU A 380 -10.54 3.05 11.32
C LEU A 380 -11.45 3.93 10.46
N GLY A 381 -12.34 3.32 9.68
CA GLY A 381 -13.32 4.03 8.86
C GLY A 381 -14.74 3.61 9.20
N SER A 382 -15.58 4.58 9.57
CA SER A 382 -17.03 4.41 9.70
C SER A 382 -17.75 5.15 8.57
N ARG A 383 -19.10 5.13 8.56
CA ARG A 383 -19.88 5.89 7.56
C ARG A 383 -19.73 7.41 7.70
N GLY A 384 -19.42 7.91 8.89
CA GLY A 384 -19.37 9.34 9.19
C GLY A 384 -17.99 9.88 9.54
N ALA A 385 -17.02 9.03 9.89
CA ALA A 385 -15.71 9.48 10.35
C ALA A 385 -14.57 8.53 9.97
N ALA A 386 -13.36 9.06 9.97
CA ALA A 386 -12.11 8.30 9.98
C ALA A 386 -11.37 8.64 11.29
N GLU A 387 -10.79 7.61 11.90
CA GLU A 387 -10.18 7.68 13.24
C GLU A 387 -8.89 6.87 13.29
N SER A 388 -8.02 7.23 14.22
CA SER A 388 -6.86 6.44 14.59
C SER A 388 -7.27 5.49 15.72
N GLY A 389 -6.98 4.20 15.58
CA GLY A 389 -7.14 3.22 16.65
C GLY A 389 -6.09 3.39 17.76
N GLU A 390 -6.00 2.39 18.63
CA GLU A 390 -5.05 2.41 19.75
C GLU A 390 -3.60 2.59 19.24
N PRO A 391 -2.85 3.58 19.77
CA PRO A 391 -1.48 3.82 19.35
C PRO A 391 -0.50 2.86 20.02
N VAL A 392 0.44 2.36 19.22
CA VAL A 392 1.59 1.58 19.66
C VAL A 392 2.82 2.47 19.67
N SER A 393 3.47 2.61 20.83
CA SER A 393 4.73 3.36 20.93
C SER A 393 5.90 2.54 20.39
N ILE A 394 6.62 3.09 19.42
CA ILE A 394 7.83 2.52 18.82
C ILE A 394 9.00 3.45 19.15
N PRO A 395 9.85 3.11 20.14
CA PRO A 395 11.01 3.94 20.47
C PRO A 395 11.96 4.06 19.27
N LEU A 396 12.22 5.29 18.80
CA LEU A 396 13.05 5.50 17.61
C LEU A 396 14.48 4.99 17.77
N SER A 397 15.05 5.04 18.98
CA SER A 397 16.36 4.44 19.28
C SER A 397 16.37 2.93 19.03
N SER A 398 15.29 2.24 19.39
CA SER A 398 15.12 0.81 19.12
C SER A 398 14.85 0.55 17.64
N LEU A 399 14.03 1.37 16.98
CA LEU A 399 13.81 1.26 15.54
C LEU A 399 15.11 1.40 14.76
N ARG A 400 15.92 2.44 15.03
CA ARG A 400 17.22 2.68 14.36
C ARG A 400 18.17 1.49 14.49
N ARG A 401 18.20 0.85 15.67
CA ARG A 401 19.06 -0.31 15.94
C ARG A 401 18.58 -1.57 15.21
N LEU A 402 17.27 -1.83 15.23
CA LEU A 402 16.68 -3.03 14.65
C LEU A 402 16.54 -2.92 13.13
N ARG A 403 16.28 -1.71 12.61
CA ARG A 403 15.97 -1.39 11.23
C ARG A 403 16.80 -0.18 10.76
N PRO A 404 18.05 -0.39 10.29
CA PRO A 404 18.89 0.68 9.78
C PRO A 404 18.29 1.44 8.59
N ASP A 405 17.41 0.80 7.82
CA ASP A 405 16.62 1.39 6.73
C ASP A 405 15.41 2.22 7.20
N LEU A 406 15.22 2.29 8.52
CA LEU A 406 14.14 3.01 9.22
C LEU A 406 12.73 2.59 8.80
N SER A 407 12.56 1.44 8.14
CA SER A 407 11.21 0.97 7.83
C SER A 407 10.45 0.69 9.12
N ILE A 408 9.17 1.01 9.17
CA ILE A 408 8.35 0.89 10.37
C ILE A 408 7.54 -0.40 10.26
N PRO A 409 7.75 -1.39 11.16
CA PRO A 409 6.99 -2.63 11.16
C PRO A 409 5.53 -2.36 11.59
N GLU A 410 4.58 -2.95 10.86
CA GLU A 410 3.15 -2.89 11.17
C GLU A 410 2.81 -3.75 12.39
N VAL A 411 2.77 -3.13 13.57
CA VAL A 411 2.38 -3.76 14.84
C VAL A 411 1.12 -3.11 15.40
N SER A 412 0.26 -3.92 16.00
CA SER A 412 -1.07 -3.51 16.51
C SER A 412 -1.13 -3.36 18.03
N SER A 413 -0.10 -3.83 18.75
CA SER A 413 -0.02 -3.72 20.20
C SER A 413 1.42 -3.61 20.71
N SER A 414 1.58 -3.11 21.94
CA SER A 414 2.86 -3.11 22.66
C SER A 414 3.41 -4.51 22.88
N ALA A 415 2.56 -5.54 22.91
CA ALA A 415 3.00 -6.93 22.98
C ALA A 415 3.62 -7.39 21.65
N GLU A 416 3.00 -7.07 20.52
CA GLU A 416 3.56 -7.35 19.19
C GLU A 416 4.87 -6.61 18.95
N TRP A 417 4.97 -5.32 19.32
CA TRP A 417 6.22 -4.59 19.22
C TRP A 417 7.35 -5.25 20.03
N ARG A 418 7.07 -5.64 21.29
CA ARG A 418 8.05 -6.34 22.13
C ARG A 418 8.46 -7.67 21.51
N LEU A 419 7.51 -8.43 20.96
CA LEU A 419 7.80 -9.70 20.30
C LEU A 419 8.67 -9.49 19.05
N PHE A 420 8.28 -8.56 18.17
CA PHE A 420 9.07 -8.19 16.99
C PHE A 420 10.49 -7.77 17.38
N ALA A 421 10.64 -6.89 18.36
CA ALA A 421 11.94 -6.42 18.83
C ALA A 421 12.81 -7.56 19.40
N ARG A 422 12.22 -8.48 20.17
CA ARG A 422 12.92 -9.67 20.70
C ARG A 422 13.40 -10.56 19.57
N MET A 423 12.51 -10.94 18.64
CA MET A 423 12.82 -11.81 17.52
C MET A 423 13.87 -11.18 16.59
N SER A 424 13.72 -9.90 16.26
CA SER A 424 14.69 -9.18 15.41
C SER A 424 16.06 -9.03 16.07
N LYS A 425 16.12 -8.92 17.41
CA LYS A 425 17.39 -8.89 18.14
C LYS A 425 18.06 -10.27 18.20
N ALA A 426 17.27 -11.33 18.32
CA ALA A 426 17.78 -12.70 18.37
C ALA A 426 18.24 -13.20 16.99
N GLY A 427 17.59 -12.75 15.91
CA GLY A 427 17.86 -13.20 14.56
C GLY A 427 19.25 -12.81 14.01
N GLN A 428 19.70 -13.59 13.02
CA GLN A 428 20.97 -13.41 12.33
C GLN A 428 20.77 -12.57 11.05
N ARG A 429 21.63 -11.57 10.85
CA ARG A 429 21.72 -10.85 9.57
C ARG A 429 22.41 -11.72 8.52
N TRP A 430 22.09 -11.48 7.27
CA TRP A 430 22.52 -12.34 6.15
C TRP A 430 22.66 -11.55 4.84
N ALA A 431 23.04 -10.29 4.94
CA ALA A 431 23.09 -9.38 3.81
C ALA A 431 24.52 -8.96 3.45
N GLU A 432 25.48 -9.15 4.35
CA GLU A 432 26.86 -8.74 4.15
C GLU A 432 27.59 -9.77 3.28
N ALA A 433 28.60 -9.32 2.53
CA ALA A 433 29.23 -10.15 1.50
C ALA A 433 30.07 -11.31 2.06
N ASP A 434 30.55 -11.17 3.29
CA ASP A 434 31.34 -12.14 4.05
C ASP A 434 30.48 -13.09 4.91
N ASP A 435 29.18 -12.83 5.03
CA ASP A 435 28.26 -13.72 5.74
C ASP A 435 28.21 -15.09 5.05
N THR A 436 28.14 -16.19 5.81
CA THR A 436 27.87 -17.53 5.25
C THR A 436 26.59 -17.56 4.42
N TRP A 437 25.61 -16.73 4.81
CA TRP A 437 24.32 -16.60 4.15
C TRP A 437 24.27 -15.49 3.09
N ALA A 438 25.40 -14.91 2.69
CA ALA A 438 25.45 -13.89 1.64
C ALA A 438 24.76 -14.40 0.36
N PRO A 439 23.66 -13.78 -0.08
CA PRO A 439 22.88 -14.30 -1.20
C PRO A 439 23.37 -13.74 -2.54
N GLU A 440 23.53 -14.61 -3.52
CA GLU A 440 23.58 -14.22 -4.93
C GLU A 440 22.19 -14.35 -5.55
N PHE A 441 21.47 -13.22 -5.67
CA PHE A 441 20.16 -13.18 -6.31
C PHE A 441 20.27 -13.16 -7.84
N SER A 442 19.38 -13.88 -8.53
CA SER A 442 19.23 -13.77 -9.97
C SER A 442 17.77 -13.67 -10.41
N ARG A 443 17.54 -12.76 -11.36
CA ARG A 443 16.32 -12.67 -12.16
C ARG A 443 16.65 -13.29 -13.51
N GLU A 444 16.45 -14.60 -13.65
CA GLU A 444 16.97 -15.36 -14.79
C GLU A 444 16.34 -14.95 -16.12
N VAL A 445 15.00 -14.87 -16.18
CA VAL A 445 14.26 -14.48 -17.38
C VAL A 445 13.21 -13.42 -17.03
N ASP A 446 13.19 -12.31 -17.75
CA ASP A 446 12.15 -11.28 -17.69
C ASP A 446 10.97 -11.64 -18.60
N MET A 447 9.85 -11.95 -17.96
CA MET A 447 8.63 -12.41 -18.63
C MET A 447 8.02 -11.36 -19.57
N THR A 448 8.43 -10.10 -19.49
CA THR A 448 8.00 -9.00 -20.37
C THR A 448 9.01 -8.77 -21.49
N ARG A 449 10.29 -8.62 -21.15
CA ARG A 449 11.35 -8.28 -22.11
C ARG A 449 11.66 -9.44 -23.06
N GLU A 450 11.71 -10.68 -22.57
CA GLU A 450 12.00 -11.86 -23.39
C GLU A 450 10.75 -12.58 -23.91
N ARG A 451 9.55 -12.01 -23.77
CA ARG A 451 8.27 -12.66 -24.14
C ARG A 451 8.27 -13.31 -25.53
N ARG A 452 8.93 -12.68 -26.50
CA ARG A 452 9.04 -13.17 -27.90
C ARG A 452 9.80 -14.50 -28.04
N LEU A 453 10.60 -14.87 -27.05
CA LEU A 453 11.42 -16.10 -27.05
C LEU A 453 10.64 -17.30 -26.51
N PHE A 454 9.47 -17.08 -25.89
CA PHE A 454 8.72 -18.14 -25.22
C PHE A 454 7.95 -19.00 -26.21
N LYS A 455 7.96 -20.31 -25.97
CA LYS A 455 7.18 -21.32 -26.69
C LYS A 455 6.07 -21.86 -25.77
N THR A 456 4.92 -22.19 -26.34
CA THR A 456 3.77 -22.75 -25.59
C THR A 456 3.77 -24.27 -25.52
N LYS A 457 4.73 -24.91 -26.21
CA LYS A 457 4.94 -26.36 -26.23
C LYS A 457 6.44 -26.66 -26.11
N PRO A 458 6.82 -27.83 -25.57
CA PRO A 458 8.20 -28.26 -25.57
C PRO A 458 8.72 -28.39 -27.00
N THR A 459 9.95 -27.95 -27.24
CA THR A 459 10.68 -28.09 -28.51
C THR A 459 12.11 -28.55 -28.21
N PRO A 460 12.84 -29.15 -29.16
CA PRO A 460 14.22 -29.58 -28.92
C PRO A 460 15.09 -28.44 -28.35
N GLY A 461 15.78 -28.71 -27.24
CA GLY A 461 16.62 -27.74 -26.52
C GLY A 461 15.85 -26.71 -25.68
N ALA A 462 14.52 -26.78 -25.62
CA ALA A 462 13.71 -25.93 -24.75
C ALA A 462 13.50 -26.57 -23.37
N ILE A 463 13.63 -25.75 -22.34
CA ILE A 463 13.43 -26.11 -20.94
C ILE A 463 12.17 -25.43 -20.37
N PRO A 464 11.56 -26.01 -19.32
CA PRO A 464 10.43 -25.39 -18.64
C PRO A 464 10.76 -23.98 -18.13
N LEU A 465 9.86 -23.02 -18.38
CA LEU A 465 9.92 -21.69 -17.78
C LEU A 465 9.00 -21.62 -16.57
N VAL A 466 9.59 -21.59 -15.38
CA VAL A 466 8.91 -21.60 -14.08
C VAL A 466 8.34 -20.21 -13.77
N GLU A 467 7.10 -20.18 -13.31
CA GLU A 467 6.37 -18.98 -12.89
C GLU A 467 6.04 -19.06 -11.39
N GLY A 468 5.79 -17.91 -10.76
CA GLY A 468 5.55 -17.81 -9.32
C GLY A 468 4.47 -18.75 -8.78
N ARG A 469 3.46 -19.06 -9.61
CA ARG A 469 2.36 -19.98 -9.26
C ARG A 469 2.81 -21.42 -9.03
N MET A 470 3.92 -21.85 -9.61
CA MET A 470 4.45 -23.21 -9.48
C MET A 470 5.27 -23.41 -8.20
N VAL A 471 5.68 -22.32 -7.53
CA VAL A 471 6.48 -22.35 -6.31
C VAL A 471 5.57 -22.10 -5.11
N HIS A 472 5.53 -23.05 -4.18
CA HIS A 472 4.85 -22.93 -2.90
C HIS A 472 5.82 -23.31 -1.77
N GLN A 473 5.40 -23.20 -0.52
CA GLN A 473 6.22 -23.54 0.64
C GLN A 473 6.76 -24.97 0.56
N HIS A 474 8.07 -25.08 0.36
CA HIS A 474 8.83 -26.33 0.11
C HIS A 474 8.46 -27.11 -1.16
N ARG A 475 7.43 -26.69 -1.90
CA ARG A 475 6.87 -27.46 -3.03
C ARG A 475 7.24 -26.80 -4.35
N PHE A 476 7.98 -27.53 -5.17
CA PHE A 476 8.26 -27.17 -6.56
C PHE A 476 7.32 -27.95 -7.50
N GLY A 477 6.48 -27.24 -8.25
CA GLY A 477 5.42 -27.87 -9.04
C GLY A 477 4.08 -27.97 -8.30
N ALA A 478 3.79 -27.00 -7.43
CA ALA A 478 2.54 -26.95 -6.67
C ALA A 478 1.31 -26.61 -7.52
N LYS A 479 1.52 -26.04 -8.72
CA LYS A 479 0.45 -25.77 -9.69
C LYS A 479 0.88 -26.11 -11.11
N VAL A 480 -0.09 -26.57 -11.88
CA VAL A 480 0.05 -26.94 -13.29
C VAL A 480 -0.78 -26.03 -14.17
N TYR A 481 -0.21 -25.60 -15.29
CA TYR A 481 -0.93 -24.84 -16.30
C TYR A 481 -1.88 -25.75 -17.07
N LEU A 482 -3.13 -25.32 -17.26
CA LEU A 482 -4.12 -26.03 -18.05
C LEU A 482 -4.32 -25.38 -19.41
N SER A 483 -4.73 -24.11 -19.44
CA SER A 483 -5.07 -23.38 -20.67
C SER A 483 -5.18 -21.87 -20.45
N GLY A 484 -5.40 -21.10 -21.51
CA GLY A 484 -5.66 -19.65 -21.46
C GLY A 484 -4.41 -18.77 -21.33
N THR A 485 -4.59 -17.45 -21.37
CA THR A 485 -3.47 -16.49 -21.34
C THR A 485 -3.77 -15.28 -20.46
N GLY A 486 -2.72 -14.64 -19.98
CA GLY A 486 -2.81 -13.44 -19.14
C GLY A 486 -3.67 -13.69 -17.89
N ARG A 487 -4.59 -12.77 -17.59
CA ARG A 487 -5.49 -12.88 -16.43
C ARG A 487 -6.53 -14.00 -16.54
N ARG A 488 -6.69 -14.60 -17.72
CA ARG A 488 -7.60 -15.74 -17.98
C ARG A 488 -6.89 -17.09 -17.99
N ALA A 489 -5.59 -17.13 -17.69
CA ALA A 489 -4.87 -18.39 -17.61
C ALA A 489 -5.41 -19.25 -16.45
N ILE A 490 -5.77 -20.48 -16.77
CA ILE A 490 -6.33 -21.47 -15.86
C ILE A 490 -5.19 -22.36 -15.36
N TRP A 491 -5.11 -22.48 -14.03
CA TRP A 491 -4.12 -23.26 -13.32
C TRP A 491 -4.83 -24.16 -12.33
N SER A 492 -4.38 -25.41 -12.20
CA SER A 492 -4.87 -26.35 -11.19
C SER A 492 -3.79 -26.58 -10.14
N SER A 493 -4.19 -26.73 -8.88
CA SER A 493 -3.29 -27.07 -7.79
C SER A 493 -2.97 -28.56 -7.82
N ALA A 494 -1.69 -28.90 -7.74
CA ALA A 494 -1.26 -30.28 -7.60
C ALA A 494 -1.59 -30.77 -6.18
N PRO A 495 -2.29 -31.91 -6.03
CA PRO A 495 -2.49 -32.54 -4.73
C PRO A 495 -1.15 -32.75 -4.01
N ILE A 496 -1.19 -32.75 -2.67
CA ILE A 496 -0.02 -33.08 -1.87
C ILE A 496 0.44 -34.50 -2.22
N GLY A 497 1.74 -34.70 -2.44
CA GLY A 497 2.30 -35.98 -2.88
C GLY A 497 2.30 -36.20 -4.39
N LYS A 498 1.75 -35.26 -5.16
CA LYS A 498 1.63 -35.34 -6.63
C LYS A 498 2.20 -34.10 -7.33
N ALA A 499 3.14 -33.39 -6.72
CA ALA A 499 3.76 -32.22 -7.33
C ALA A 499 4.40 -32.57 -8.68
N THR A 500 4.19 -31.70 -9.66
CA THR A 500 4.67 -31.90 -11.02
C THR A 500 4.76 -30.57 -11.77
N ILE A 501 5.64 -30.51 -12.76
CA ILE A 501 5.86 -29.30 -13.57
C ILE A 501 5.13 -29.46 -14.90
N LYS A 502 4.12 -28.61 -15.11
CA LYS A 502 3.48 -28.38 -16.40
C LYS A 502 3.41 -26.87 -16.62
N PRO A 503 4.42 -26.28 -17.28
CA PRO A 503 4.52 -24.83 -17.40
C PRO A 503 3.61 -24.31 -18.51
N GLN A 504 3.29 -23.02 -18.45
CA GLN A 504 2.66 -22.34 -19.59
C GLN A 504 3.65 -22.11 -20.74
N PHE A 505 4.92 -21.89 -20.39
CA PHE A 505 5.95 -21.47 -21.32
C PHE A 505 7.20 -22.33 -21.24
N TRP A 506 7.91 -22.36 -22.35
CA TRP A 506 9.20 -23.01 -22.54
C TRP A 506 10.16 -22.01 -23.19
N ILE A 507 11.46 -22.13 -22.91
CA ILE A 507 12.50 -21.26 -23.48
C ILE A 507 13.70 -22.12 -23.88
N LYS A 508 14.37 -21.82 -25.00
CA LYS A 508 15.62 -22.52 -25.34
C LYS A 508 16.71 -22.12 -24.34
N ALA A 509 17.55 -23.07 -23.93
CA ALA A 509 18.65 -22.78 -23.02
C ALA A 509 19.61 -21.68 -23.55
N SER A 510 19.79 -21.61 -24.89
CA SER A 510 20.56 -20.55 -25.56
C SER A 510 19.94 -19.16 -25.44
N ASP A 511 18.61 -19.08 -25.27
CA ASP A 511 17.85 -17.83 -25.27
C ASP A 511 17.74 -17.21 -23.86
N VAL A 512 18.11 -17.96 -22.82
CA VAL A 512 18.27 -17.46 -21.45
C VAL A 512 19.44 -16.46 -21.45
N PRO A 513 19.32 -15.29 -20.77
CA PRO A 513 20.40 -14.31 -20.62
C PRO A 513 21.71 -14.96 -20.18
N ALA A 514 22.83 -14.56 -20.80
CA ALA A 514 24.14 -15.19 -20.61
C ALA A 514 24.58 -15.25 -19.15
N THR A 515 24.29 -14.21 -18.36
CA THR A 515 24.59 -14.13 -16.92
C THR A 515 23.80 -15.14 -16.08
N ALA A 516 22.66 -15.62 -16.57
CA ALA A 516 21.80 -16.58 -15.87
C ALA A 516 21.94 -18.02 -16.38
N ARG A 517 22.54 -18.25 -17.56
CA ARG A 517 22.72 -19.59 -18.16
C ARG A 517 23.42 -20.60 -17.24
N PRO A 518 24.46 -20.25 -16.44
CA PRO A 518 25.08 -21.20 -15.52
C PRO A 518 24.11 -21.78 -14.49
N ARG A 519 23.03 -21.06 -14.15
CA ARG A 519 22.02 -21.53 -13.18
C ARG A 519 21.16 -22.67 -13.73
N LEU A 520 21.12 -22.87 -15.03
CA LEU A 520 20.34 -23.94 -15.65
C LEU A 520 20.89 -25.33 -15.30
N SER A 521 22.18 -25.43 -14.95
CA SER A 521 22.83 -26.66 -14.52
C SER A 521 23.02 -26.75 -13.00
N GLN A 522 22.39 -25.86 -12.22
CA GLN A 522 22.56 -25.78 -10.77
C GLN A 522 21.23 -25.97 -10.03
N VAL A 523 21.28 -26.70 -8.92
CA VAL A 523 20.25 -26.66 -7.89
C VAL A 523 20.37 -25.33 -7.15
N ARG A 524 19.25 -24.66 -6.89
CA ARG A 524 19.20 -23.32 -6.30
C ARG A 524 17.93 -23.13 -5.48
N ALA A 525 17.91 -22.17 -4.57
CA ALA A 525 16.65 -21.80 -3.93
C ALA A 525 15.87 -20.84 -4.83
N GLY A 526 14.54 -20.87 -4.77
CA GLY A 526 13.67 -19.93 -5.47
C GLY A 526 12.46 -19.61 -4.64
N PHE A 527 11.91 -18.40 -4.80
CA PHE A 527 10.71 -18.01 -4.07
C PHE A 527 9.74 -17.24 -4.96
N CYS A 528 8.44 -17.38 -4.72
CA CYS A 528 7.43 -16.55 -5.37
C CYS A 528 7.51 -15.14 -4.76
N ASP A 529 7.89 -14.13 -5.56
CA ASP A 529 8.00 -12.75 -5.07
C ASP A 529 6.63 -12.11 -4.82
N ILE A 530 5.52 -12.70 -5.31
CA ILE A 530 4.16 -12.17 -5.12
C ILE A 530 3.55 -12.68 -3.82
N ALA A 531 3.29 -11.77 -2.90
CA ALA A 531 2.79 -12.07 -1.57
C ALA A 531 1.64 -11.12 -1.19
N GLY A 532 0.45 -11.38 -1.75
CA GLY A 532 -0.73 -10.56 -1.47
C GLY A 532 -1.15 -10.63 0.00
N GLN A 533 -1.72 -9.55 0.53
CA GLN A 533 -2.14 -9.46 1.94
C GLN A 533 -3.16 -10.51 2.36
N THR A 534 -3.99 -10.97 1.42
CA THR A 534 -5.01 -12.02 1.65
C THR A 534 -4.45 -13.43 1.53
N ASN A 535 -3.18 -13.59 1.16
CA ASN A 535 -2.56 -14.89 1.03
C ASN A 535 -2.43 -15.53 2.42
N GLU A 536 -2.63 -16.85 2.45
CA GLU A 536 -2.42 -17.68 3.64
C GLU A 536 -1.02 -17.49 4.22
N ARG A 537 0.00 -17.42 3.35
CA ARG A 537 1.42 -17.28 3.69
C ARG A 537 2.05 -16.19 2.84
N SER A 538 3.01 -15.44 3.38
CA SER A 538 3.71 -14.40 2.62
C SER A 538 4.99 -14.92 1.98
N MET A 539 5.70 -15.86 2.62
CA MET A 539 6.89 -16.47 2.06
C MET A 539 6.56 -17.82 1.44
N LEU A 540 6.89 -17.99 0.16
CA LEU A 540 6.68 -19.21 -0.61
C LEU A 540 7.99 -19.58 -1.30
N ALA A 541 8.84 -20.36 -0.64
CA ALA A 541 10.14 -20.78 -1.18
C ALA A 541 10.23 -22.29 -1.39
N ALA A 542 10.96 -22.71 -2.42
CA ALA A 542 11.31 -24.11 -2.66
C ALA A 542 12.73 -24.22 -3.23
N VAL A 543 13.30 -25.42 -3.13
CA VAL A 543 14.52 -25.76 -3.87
C VAL A 543 14.12 -26.05 -5.32
N ILE A 544 14.78 -25.38 -6.25
CA ILE A 544 14.58 -25.45 -7.69
C ILE A 544 15.67 -26.37 -8.27
N PRO A 545 15.30 -27.44 -8.98
CA PRO A 545 16.28 -28.34 -9.59
C PRO A 545 16.98 -27.71 -10.80
N ALA A 546 18.07 -28.34 -11.24
CA ALA A 546 18.65 -28.07 -12.55
C ALA A 546 17.66 -28.43 -13.68
N GLY A 547 17.92 -27.93 -14.89
CA GLY A 547 17.12 -28.23 -16.09
C GLY A 547 15.88 -27.37 -16.31
N VAL A 548 15.71 -26.30 -15.52
CA VAL A 548 14.59 -25.33 -15.66
C VAL A 548 15.08 -23.89 -15.59
N ALA A 549 14.36 -22.97 -16.21
CA ALA A 549 14.59 -21.52 -16.10
C ALA A 549 13.49 -20.88 -15.24
N CYS A 550 13.83 -19.83 -14.49
CA CYS A 550 12.86 -19.10 -13.67
C CYS A 550 12.50 -17.73 -14.25
N GLY A 551 11.20 -17.46 -14.40
CA GLY A 551 10.70 -16.13 -14.72
C GLY A 551 10.94 -15.15 -13.57
N ASN A 552 10.88 -13.85 -13.84
CA ASN A 552 11.22 -12.82 -12.87
C ASN A 552 10.34 -12.70 -11.61
N LYS A 553 9.29 -13.52 -11.52
CA LYS A 553 8.43 -13.68 -10.35
C LYS A 553 8.80 -14.90 -9.50
N VAL A 554 9.87 -15.59 -9.90
CA VAL A 554 10.61 -16.59 -9.13
C VAL A 554 12.08 -16.19 -9.09
N PRO A 555 12.47 -15.16 -8.31
CA PRO A 555 13.88 -14.90 -8.08
C PRO A 555 14.58 -16.13 -7.50
N THR A 556 15.80 -16.39 -7.95
CA THR A 556 16.60 -17.52 -7.48
C THR A 556 17.80 -17.06 -6.67
N ILE A 557 18.24 -17.89 -5.73
CA ILE A 557 19.30 -17.58 -4.77
C ILE A 557 20.32 -18.71 -4.76
N LEU A 558 21.59 -18.32 -4.77
CA LEU A 558 22.73 -19.16 -4.41
C LEU A 558 23.42 -18.58 -3.17
N PHE A 559 24.13 -19.41 -2.42
CA PHE A 559 24.94 -19.01 -1.27
C PHE A 559 26.39 -19.40 -1.53
N PRO A 560 27.19 -18.58 -2.23
CA PRO A 560 28.55 -18.95 -2.63
C PRO A 560 29.48 -19.21 -1.45
N ASN A 561 29.21 -18.62 -0.29
CA ASN A 561 29.98 -18.79 0.94
C ASN A 561 29.56 -20.02 1.76
N ALA A 562 28.46 -20.68 1.40
CA ALA A 562 27.95 -21.86 2.11
C ALA A 562 28.28 -23.15 1.34
N LEU A 563 28.54 -24.23 2.07
CA LEU A 563 28.94 -25.50 1.48
C LEU A 563 27.71 -26.31 1.03
N GLY A 564 27.40 -26.25 -0.27
CA GLY A 564 26.55 -27.23 -0.96
C GLY A 564 25.03 -27.02 -0.86
N GLU A 565 24.29 -28.01 -1.34
CA GLU A 565 22.82 -27.95 -1.46
C GLU A 565 22.08 -27.93 -0.11
N ASP A 566 22.73 -28.32 0.98
CA ASP A 566 22.16 -28.27 2.33
C ASP A 566 21.83 -26.84 2.75
N ALA A 567 22.65 -25.86 2.35
CA ALA A 567 22.35 -24.45 2.59
C ALA A 567 21.02 -24.02 1.96
N LEU A 568 20.70 -24.54 0.76
CA LEU A 568 19.43 -24.24 0.06
C LEU A 568 18.23 -24.79 0.82
N HIS A 569 18.34 -26.04 1.29
CA HIS A 569 17.28 -26.71 2.05
C HIS A 569 17.08 -26.07 3.43
N LEU A 570 18.18 -25.74 4.11
CA LEU A 570 18.18 -25.05 5.39
C LEU A 570 17.54 -23.66 5.26
N TRP A 571 17.96 -22.87 4.27
CA TRP A 571 17.35 -21.58 3.99
C TRP A 571 15.86 -21.69 3.71
N CYS A 572 15.46 -22.60 2.80
CA CYS A 572 14.05 -22.85 2.50
C CYS A 572 13.24 -23.25 3.75
N GLY A 573 13.81 -24.05 4.65
CA GLY A 573 13.19 -24.35 5.95
C GLY A 573 13.01 -23.14 6.83
N MET A 574 14.07 -22.36 7.02
CA MET A 574 14.02 -21.16 7.85
C MET A 574 13.01 -20.14 7.33
N VAL A 575 13.03 -19.82 6.04
CA VAL A 575 12.18 -18.75 5.48
C VAL A 575 10.71 -19.16 5.28
N ASN A 576 10.42 -20.45 5.15
CA ASN A 576 9.04 -20.94 5.11
C ASN A 576 8.43 -21.11 6.51
N SER A 577 9.21 -20.96 7.59
CA SER A 577 8.67 -21.03 8.95
C SER A 577 7.66 -19.92 9.22
N ILE A 578 6.65 -20.21 10.03
CA ILE A 578 5.63 -19.27 10.49
C ILE A 578 6.28 -18.09 11.23
N ALA A 579 7.34 -18.34 12.01
CA ALA A 579 8.06 -17.31 12.75
C ALA A 579 8.74 -16.30 11.81
N PHE A 580 9.44 -16.76 10.77
CA PHE A 580 10.06 -15.88 9.78
C PHE A 580 9.00 -15.14 8.94
N ASP A 581 7.98 -15.86 8.48
CA ASP A 581 6.87 -15.29 7.70
C ASP A 581 6.15 -14.18 8.48
N TRP A 582 5.97 -14.36 9.80
CA TRP A 582 5.41 -13.33 10.67
C TRP A 582 6.27 -12.06 10.71
N LEU A 583 7.58 -12.17 10.87
CA LEU A 583 8.48 -11.00 10.79
C LEU A 583 8.40 -10.30 9.43
N LEU A 584 8.36 -11.09 8.34
CA LEU A 584 8.25 -10.57 6.98
C LEU A 584 6.92 -9.81 6.78
N ARG A 585 5.80 -10.35 7.27
CA ARG A 585 4.46 -9.73 7.19
C ARG A 585 4.40 -8.34 7.82
N ARG A 586 5.21 -8.07 8.84
CA ARG A 586 5.28 -6.74 9.48
C ARG A 586 5.81 -5.66 8.56
N VAL A 587 6.60 -6.01 7.55
CA VAL A 587 7.29 -5.03 6.70
C VAL A 587 6.90 -5.14 5.22
N LEU A 588 6.16 -6.18 4.86
CA LEU A 588 5.73 -6.50 3.50
C LEU A 588 4.44 -5.78 3.09
N THR A 589 4.26 -5.58 1.78
CA THR A 589 2.95 -5.21 1.19
C THR A 589 2.41 -6.30 0.29
N THR A 590 2.92 -6.39 -0.93
CA THR A 590 2.43 -7.30 -1.98
C THR A 590 3.56 -8.00 -2.73
N THR A 591 4.81 -7.58 -2.53
CA THR A 591 5.97 -8.16 -3.21
C THR A 591 7.16 -8.28 -2.26
N VAL A 592 7.74 -9.48 -2.20
CA VAL A 592 8.96 -9.79 -1.45
C VAL A 592 10.16 -9.35 -2.28
N ASN A 593 10.52 -8.08 -2.19
CA ASN A 593 11.72 -7.55 -2.84
C ASN A 593 12.99 -7.95 -2.07
N TYR A 594 14.14 -8.03 -2.75
CA TYR A 594 15.40 -8.50 -2.15
C TYR A 594 15.79 -7.71 -0.91
N PHE A 595 15.70 -6.38 -0.97
CA PHE A 595 16.04 -5.53 0.18
C PHE A 595 15.12 -5.77 1.38
N LEU A 596 13.82 -6.07 1.17
CA LEU A 596 12.89 -6.38 2.25
C LEU A 596 13.23 -7.75 2.84
N LEU A 597 13.46 -8.74 1.98
CA LEU A 597 13.81 -10.09 2.38
C LEU A 597 15.11 -10.10 3.22
N GLN A 598 16.14 -9.41 2.76
CA GLN A 598 17.42 -9.24 3.47
C GLN A 598 17.30 -8.40 4.75
N SER A 599 16.30 -7.52 4.84
CA SER A 599 16.06 -6.72 6.05
C SER A 599 15.42 -7.51 7.20
N VAL A 600 14.88 -8.70 6.91
CA VAL A 600 14.33 -9.60 7.92
C VAL A 600 15.44 -10.57 8.33
N PRO A 601 15.81 -10.61 9.62
CA PRO A 601 16.86 -11.52 10.07
C PRO A 601 16.39 -12.97 10.00
N LEU A 602 17.30 -13.88 9.68
CA LEU A 602 17.07 -15.32 9.71
C LEU A 602 17.02 -15.83 11.16
N PRO A 603 16.41 -17.00 11.42
CA PRO A 603 16.60 -17.69 12.70
C PRO A 603 18.11 -17.89 12.94
N PRO A 604 18.62 -17.65 14.16
CA PRO A 604 20.06 -17.74 14.46
C PRO A 604 20.52 -19.20 14.57
N ILE A 605 20.56 -19.89 13.42
CA ILE A 605 20.88 -21.31 13.31
C ILE A 605 22.19 -21.46 12.53
N LEU A 606 23.21 -21.98 13.21
CA LEU A 606 24.51 -22.26 12.58
C LEU A 606 24.38 -23.44 11.61
N PRO A 607 24.92 -23.36 10.38
CA PRO A 607 24.78 -24.40 9.35
C PRO A 607 25.17 -25.81 9.79
N ASP A 608 26.19 -25.97 10.64
CA ASP A 608 26.67 -27.28 11.10
C ASP A 608 26.03 -27.75 12.42
N SER A 609 25.02 -27.04 12.92
CA SER A 609 24.36 -27.37 14.17
C SER A 609 23.36 -28.54 14.02
N LEU A 610 23.03 -29.20 15.13
CA LEU A 610 21.97 -30.21 15.14
C LEU A 610 20.60 -29.65 14.66
N PRO A 611 20.15 -28.46 15.09
CA PRO A 611 18.98 -27.80 14.52
C PRO A 611 19.02 -27.66 12.99
N ALA A 612 20.17 -27.25 12.42
CA ALA A 612 20.32 -27.12 10.97
C ALA A 612 20.15 -28.47 10.26
N ARG A 613 20.86 -29.51 10.71
CA ARG A 613 20.72 -30.87 10.15
C ARG A 613 19.28 -31.38 10.20
N ARG A 614 18.55 -31.09 11.28
CA ARG A 614 17.13 -31.46 11.41
C ARG A 614 16.24 -30.72 10.42
N ILE A 615 16.46 -29.41 10.23
CA ILE A 615 15.71 -28.63 9.22
C ILE A 615 16.01 -29.15 7.82
N VAL A 616 17.28 -29.40 7.48
CA VAL A 616 17.68 -29.95 6.17
C VAL A 616 16.99 -31.30 5.92
N ALA A 617 17.06 -32.22 6.89
CA ALA A 617 16.42 -33.53 6.79
C ALA A 617 14.90 -33.41 6.62
N ALA A 618 14.24 -32.52 7.36
CA ALA A 618 12.81 -32.26 7.24
C ALA A 618 12.45 -31.65 5.87
N ALA A 619 13.21 -30.67 5.39
CA ALA A 619 13.00 -30.03 4.10
C ALA A 619 13.16 -31.02 2.93
N ARG A 620 14.20 -31.87 2.97
CA ARG A 620 14.40 -32.95 2.00
C ARG A 620 13.26 -33.97 2.04
N ARG A 621 12.82 -34.36 3.25
CA ARG A 621 11.67 -35.26 3.42
C ARG A 621 10.39 -34.69 2.83
N ILE A 622 10.14 -33.39 2.97
CA ILE A 622 9.00 -32.71 2.35
C ILE A 622 9.10 -32.80 0.83
N ALA A 623 10.24 -32.43 0.25
CA ALA A 623 10.45 -32.47 -1.20
C ALA A 623 10.27 -33.87 -1.78
N GLN A 624 10.78 -34.91 -1.10
CA GLN A 624 10.64 -36.31 -1.51
C GLN A 624 9.20 -36.81 -1.38
N ALA A 625 8.54 -36.53 -0.25
CA ALA A 625 7.15 -36.95 -0.02
C ALA A 625 6.17 -36.30 -1.01
N ASP A 626 6.44 -35.07 -1.46
CA ASP A 626 5.54 -34.36 -2.36
C ASP A 626 5.57 -34.86 -3.82
N VAL A 627 6.54 -35.71 -4.18
CA VAL A 627 6.67 -36.30 -5.52
C VAL A 627 6.54 -37.82 -5.55
N SER A 628 6.49 -38.49 -4.39
CA SER A 628 6.51 -39.95 -4.28
C SER A 628 5.26 -40.64 -4.85
N ARG A 629 4.14 -39.92 -5.02
CA ARG A 629 2.84 -40.44 -5.48
C ARG A 629 2.28 -41.62 -4.65
N GLY A 630 2.77 -41.81 -3.42
CA GLY A 630 2.35 -42.88 -2.51
C GLY A 630 2.58 -42.54 -1.03
N GLY A 631 1.91 -43.30 -0.15
CA GLY A 631 1.90 -43.07 1.31
C GLY A 631 1.06 -41.86 1.75
N ASP A 632 0.99 -41.61 3.06
CA ASP A 632 0.38 -40.38 3.58
C ASP A 632 1.39 -39.21 3.51
N ALA A 633 1.57 -38.69 2.29
CA ALA A 633 2.44 -37.54 2.03
C ALA A 633 2.00 -36.31 2.82
N ALA A 634 0.70 -36.09 3.02
CA ALA A 634 0.18 -34.95 3.76
C ALA A 634 0.59 -35.01 5.24
N ALA A 635 0.44 -36.15 5.91
CA ALA A 635 0.89 -36.33 7.29
C ALA A 635 2.41 -36.18 7.42
N THR A 636 3.18 -36.76 6.48
CA THR A 636 4.64 -36.67 6.45
C THR A 636 5.12 -35.22 6.33
N ILE A 637 4.51 -34.46 5.41
CA ILE A 637 4.82 -33.06 5.19
C ILE A 637 4.40 -32.21 6.38
N ALA A 638 3.21 -32.45 6.96
CA ALA A 638 2.74 -31.72 8.12
C ALA A 638 3.70 -31.89 9.31
N ALA A 639 4.11 -33.12 9.63
CA ALA A 639 5.05 -33.40 10.70
C ALA A 639 6.42 -32.74 10.47
N ALA A 640 6.96 -32.83 9.26
CA ALA A 640 8.23 -32.21 8.91
C ALA A 640 8.17 -30.66 8.99
N ARG A 641 7.06 -30.05 8.55
CA ARG A 641 6.84 -28.60 8.67
C ARG A 641 6.73 -28.16 10.12
N ARG A 642 5.99 -28.90 10.96
CA ARG A 642 5.92 -28.66 12.40
C ARG A 642 7.30 -28.69 13.04
N ASP A 643 8.13 -29.67 12.71
CA ASP A 643 9.50 -29.77 13.26
C ASP A 643 10.33 -28.53 12.90
N ILE A 644 10.26 -28.07 11.65
CA ILE A 644 10.92 -26.83 11.20
C ILE A 644 10.40 -25.62 11.99
N ASP A 645 9.08 -25.49 12.13
CA ASP A 645 8.45 -24.38 12.85
C ASP A 645 8.86 -24.34 14.33
N LEU A 646 8.84 -25.49 15.01
CA LEU A 646 9.27 -25.59 16.41
C LEU A 646 10.75 -25.24 16.60
N ILE A 647 11.62 -25.68 15.68
CA ILE A 647 13.05 -25.33 15.71
C ILE A 647 13.23 -23.82 15.50
N CYS A 648 12.56 -23.22 14.51
CA CYS A 648 12.68 -21.80 14.20
C CYS A 648 12.10 -20.92 15.32
N LEU A 649 10.95 -21.28 15.90
CA LEU A 649 10.36 -20.60 17.06
C LEU A 649 11.35 -20.56 18.23
N ARG A 650 11.94 -21.71 18.58
CA ARG A 650 12.94 -21.81 19.65
C ARG A 650 14.20 -21.01 19.34
N ALA A 651 14.67 -21.01 18.09
CA ALA A 651 15.84 -20.25 17.66
C ALA A 651 15.62 -18.73 17.82
N TYR A 652 14.42 -18.22 17.57
CA TYR A 652 14.05 -16.83 17.88
C TYR A 652 13.81 -16.54 19.37
N GLY A 653 13.96 -17.54 20.25
CA GLY A 653 13.71 -17.42 21.68
C GLY A 653 12.24 -17.47 22.08
N ILE A 654 11.35 -17.95 21.20
CA ILE A 654 9.92 -18.08 21.49
C ILE A 654 9.68 -19.40 22.22
N ARG A 655 9.20 -19.30 23.46
CA ARG A 655 8.99 -20.45 24.36
C ARG A 655 7.59 -20.54 24.97
N SER A 656 6.82 -19.45 24.95
CA SER A 656 5.46 -19.43 25.51
C SER A 656 4.41 -19.69 24.43
N ASP A 657 3.36 -20.41 24.81
CA ASP A 657 2.13 -20.58 24.01
C ASP A 657 1.51 -19.23 23.62
N ALA A 658 1.53 -18.24 24.52
CA ALA A 658 1.00 -16.90 24.27
C ALA A 658 1.70 -16.15 23.12
N ASP A 659 3.02 -16.30 22.96
CA ASP A 659 3.75 -15.70 21.83
C ASP A 659 3.48 -16.45 20.53
N VAL A 660 3.38 -17.79 20.58
CA VAL A 660 3.01 -18.61 19.42
C VAL A 660 1.60 -18.29 18.93
N ILE A 661 0.64 -18.13 19.85
CA ILE A 661 -0.72 -17.70 19.55
C ILE A 661 -0.72 -16.33 18.87
N ARG A 662 -0.01 -15.36 19.44
CA ARG A 662 0.10 -14.01 18.87
C ARG A 662 0.66 -14.01 17.45
N ILE A 663 1.61 -14.90 17.17
CA ILE A 663 2.14 -15.09 15.82
C ILE A 663 1.06 -15.66 14.89
N LEU A 664 0.39 -16.73 15.32
CA LEU A 664 -0.61 -17.44 14.52
C LEU A 664 -1.89 -16.65 14.26
N ASP A 665 -2.25 -15.70 15.13
CA ASP A 665 -3.42 -14.83 14.95
C ASP A 665 -3.31 -13.96 13.68
N ASP A 666 -2.09 -13.69 13.18
CA ASP A 666 -1.84 -12.96 11.93
C ASP A 666 -1.90 -13.82 10.65
N PHE A 667 -2.29 -15.09 10.78
CA PHE A 667 -2.51 -16.00 9.65
C PHE A 667 -4.00 -16.39 9.56
N PRO A 668 -4.93 -15.43 9.38
CA PRO A 668 -6.36 -15.70 9.50
C PRO A 668 -6.95 -16.59 8.38
N SER A 669 -6.21 -16.75 7.28
CA SER A 669 -6.56 -17.62 6.16
C SER A 669 -5.95 -19.02 6.27
N LEU A 670 -5.14 -19.30 7.29
CA LEU A 670 -4.62 -20.64 7.57
C LEU A 670 -5.78 -21.61 7.77
N ASP A 671 -5.65 -22.82 7.21
CA ASP A 671 -6.63 -23.89 7.34
C ASP A 671 -8.05 -23.56 6.83
N ARG A 672 -8.21 -22.53 5.98
CA ARG A 672 -9.53 -22.11 5.50
C ARG A 672 -10.30 -23.22 4.76
N SER A 673 -9.59 -24.14 4.09
CA SER A 673 -10.20 -25.27 3.39
C SER A 673 -10.39 -26.52 4.28
N GLN A 674 -10.02 -26.46 5.56
CA GLN A 674 -10.09 -27.61 6.46
C GLN A 674 -11.38 -27.61 7.27
N PRO A 675 -11.92 -28.80 7.63
CA PRO A 675 -13.04 -28.93 8.54
C PRO A 675 -12.78 -28.21 9.88
N ALA A 676 -13.77 -27.45 10.34
CA ALA A 676 -13.76 -26.82 11.66
C ALA A 676 -14.36 -27.75 12.72
N LEU A 677 -13.95 -27.59 13.97
CA LEU A 677 -14.61 -28.26 15.10
C LEU A 677 -16.06 -27.73 15.26
N PRO A 678 -16.99 -28.52 15.81
CA PRO A 678 -18.37 -28.09 16.03
C PRO A 678 -18.45 -26.77 16.82
N GLY A 679 -19.21 -25.81 16.29
CA GLY A 679 -19.37 -24.47 16.90
C GLY A 679 -18.30 -23.45 16.52
N GLU A 680 -17.23 -23.84 15.83
CA GLU A 680 -16.18 -22.92 15.38
C GLU A 680 -16.43 -22.42 13.95
N LYS A 681 -16.10 -21.15 13.69
CA LYS A 681 -16.28 -20.53 12.36
C LYS A 681 -15.23 -20.96 11.33
N ARG A 682 -14.09 -21.49 11.78
CA ARG A 682 -12.96 -21.89 10.93
C ARG A 682 -12.15 -22.97 11.62
N SER A 683 -11.44 -23.77 10.82
CA SER A 683 -10.46 -24.71 11.37
C SER A 683 -9.27 -23.97 11.99
N THR A 684 -8.67 -24.61 12.98
CA THR A 684 -7.45 -24.16 13.67
C THR A 684 -6.44 -25.30 13.77
N ILE A 685 -6.61 -26.36 12.95
CA ILE A 685 -5.83 -27.59 13.03
C ILE A 685 -4.32 -27.35 13.00
N THR A 686 -3.80 -26.45 12.16
CA THR A 686 -2.35 -26.16 12.13
C THR A 686 -1.89 -25.45 13.39
N ARG A 687 -2.71 -24.53 13.92
CA ARG A 687 -2.42 -23.84 15.19
C ARG A 687 -2.34 -24.84 16.34
N ASP A 688 -3.35 -25.69 16.47
CA ASP A 688 -3.41 -26.70 17.53
C ASP A 688 -2.28 -27.73 17.36
N PHE A 689 -1.96 -28.10 16.12
CA PHE A 689 -0.87 -29.02 15.81
C PHE A 689 0.51 -28.50 16.24
N ILE A 690 0.76 -27.19 16.13
CA ILE A 690 1.98 -26.59 16.68
C ILE A 690 1.90 -26.50 18.21
N LEU A 691 0.79 -25.98 18.75
CA LEU A 691 0.64 -25.75 20.20
C LEU A 691 0.69 -27.04 21.02
N SER A 692 0.28 -28.18 20.45
CA SER A 692 0.37 -29.50 21.09
C SER A 692 1.82 -29.94 21.45
N GLU A 693 2.82 -29.30 20.84
CA GLU A 693 4.26 -29.54 21.07
C GLU A 693 4.97 -28.38 21.81
N ILE A 694 4.22 -27.33 22.18
CA ILE A 694 4.72 -26.21 22.95
C ILE A 694 4.31 -26.41 24.41
N SER A 695 5.29 -26.49 25.31
CA SER A 695 5.02 -26.55 26.75
C SER A 695 4.30 -25.30 27.21
N GLY A 696 3.13 -25.45 27.83
CA GLY A 696 2.30 -24.33 28.28
C GLY A 696 0.89 -24.76 28.64
N SER A 697 0.09 -23.78 29.06
CA SER A 697 -1.31 -23.97 29.47
C SER A 697 -2.20 -24.54 28.36
N GLN A 698 -1.83 -24.28 27.10
CA GLN A 698 -2.62 -24.68 25.94
C GLN A 698 -2.27 -26.06 25.39
N GLN A 699 -1.22 -26.72 25.90
CA GLN A 699 -0.67 -27.93 25.27
C GLN A 699 -1.67 -29.08 25.20
N ASP A 700 -2.26 -29.45 26.33
CA ASP A 700 -3.17 -30.61 26.40
C ASP A 700 -4.50 -30.33 25.71
N ILE A 701 -5.00 -29.09 25.81
CA ILE A 701 -6.16 -28.63 25.06
C ILE A 701 -5.90 -28.75 23.55
N ALA A 702 -4.74 -28.27 23.08
CA ALA A 702 -4.37 -28.36 21.67
C ALA A 702 -4.24 -29.83 21.20
N ARG A 703 -3.68 -30.73 22.02
CA ARG A 703 -3.62 -32.17 21.70
C ARG A 703 -5.01 -32.77 21.50
N GLN A 704 -5.95 -32.49 22.40
CA GLN A 704 -7.33 -32.97 22.29
C GLN A 704 -8.02 -32.42 21.03
N ARG A 705 -7.81 -31.12 20.74
CA ARG A 705 -8.37 -30.46 19.55
C ARG A 705 -7.82 -31.04 18.25
N VAL A 706 -6.51 -31.33 18.18
CA VAL A 706 -5.89 -32.02 17.03
C VAL A 706 -6.56 -33.37 16.80
N LEU A 707 -6.72 -34.20 17.83
CA LEU A 707 -7.37 -35.51 17.70
C LEU A 707 -8.80 -35.37 17.18
N ALA A 708 -9.60 -34.50 17.80
CA ALA A 708 -10.99 -34.27 17.40
C ALA A 708 -11.10 -33.75 15.96
N ALA A 709 -10.24 -32.81 15.56
CA ALA A 709 -10.24 -32.25 14.21
C ALA A 709 -9.76 -33.28 13.17
N SER A 710 -8.77 -34.11 13.50
CA SER A 710 -8.33 -35.20 12.64
C SER A 710 -9.40 -36.28 12.44
N THR A 711 -10.23 -36.57 13.46
CA THR A 711 -11.40 -37.46 13.29
C THR A 711 -12.41 -36.90 12.27
N LEU A 712 -12.50 -35.57 12.15
CA LEU A 712 -13.32 -34.90 11.14
C LEU A 712 -12.63 -34.77 9.76
N GLY A 713 -11.44 -35.34 9.59
CA GLY A 713 -10.67 -35.30 8.35
C GLY A 713 -9.80 -34.05 8.18
N ALA A 714 -9.72 -33.16 9.19
CA ALA A 714 -8.85 -32.00 9.11
C ALA A 714 -7.36 -32.38 9.21
N ARG A 715 -6.55 -31.77 8.34
CA ARG A 715 -5.11 -32.01 8.24
C ARG A 715 -4.36 -30.68 8.36
N ALA A 716 -3.36 -30.63 9.24
CA ALA A 716 -2.49 -29.46 9.39
C ALA A 716 -1.66 -29.21 8.12
N TYR A 717 -1.34 -27.94 7.87
CA TYR A 717 -0.48 -27.46 6.78
C TYR A 717 -0.95 -27.77 5.35
N VAL A 718 -2.23 -28.10 5.17
CA VAL A 718 -2.83 -28.23 3.83
C VAL A 718 -3.11 -26.83 3.28
N PRO A 719 -2.47 -26.41 2.17
CA PRO A 719 -2.72 -25.10 1.60
C PRO A 719 -4.18 -24.96 1.18
N SER A 720 -4.78 -23.79 1.43
CA SER A 720 -6.19 -23.51 1.13
C SER A 720 -6.56 -23.63 -0.35
N GLN A 721 -5.57 -23.77 -1.23
CA GLN A 721 -5.73 -23.87 -2.68
C GLN A 721 -5.66 -25.32 -3.19
N VAL A 722 -5.29 -26.26 -2.33
CA VAL A 722 -5.37 -27.70 -2.60
C VAL A 722 -6.74 -28.11 -2.10
N ASP A 723 -7.72 -28.21 -3.01
CA ASP A 723 -9.07 -28.64 -2.62
C ASP A 723 -9.00 -30.02 -1.96
N ALA A 724 -9.72 -30.12 -0.84
CA ALA A 724 -10.01 -31.35 -0.13
C ALA A 724 -10.94 -32.20 -0.99
N ASP A 725 -10.47 -33.40 -1.31
CA ASP A 725 -11.16 -34.55 -1.89
C ASP A 725 -11.92 -34.38 -3.22
N GLU A 726 -11.76 -35.42 -4.03
CA GLU A 726 -12.40 -35.61 -5.33
C GLU A 726 -13.93 -35.41 -5.24
N PRO A 727 -14.59 -34.87 -6.28
CA PRO A 727 -16.03 -34.98 -6.35
C PRO A 727 -16.37 -36.47 -6.40
N THR A 728 -17.03 -36.98 -5.35
CA THR A 728 -17.75 -38.25 -5.43
C THR A 728 -18.63 -38.20 -6.67
N THR A 729 -18.26 -38.99 -7.67
CA THR A 729 -19.10 -39.37 -8.80
C THR A 729 -20.36 -40.03 -8.26
N SER A 730 -21.38 -39.22 -7.98
CA SER A 730 -22.79 -39.63 -7.84
C SER A 730 -23.59 -38.38 -7.46
N GLN A 731 -24.07 -37.64 -8.47
CA GLN A 731 -25.48 -37.23 -8.57
C GLN A 731 -25.69 -36.40 -9.84
N VAL A 732 -26.18 -37.11 -10.86
CA VAL A 732 -27.31 -36.77 -11.73
C VAL A 732 -27.29 -35.39 -12.40
N ALA A 733 -27.10 -35.48 -13.72
CA ALA A 733 -27.52 -34.52 -14.73
C ALA A 733 -28.86 -33.84 -14.41
N HIS A 734 -28.95 -32.52 -14.57
CA HIS A 734 -30.03 -31.84 -15.30
C HIS A 734 -29.88 -30.30 -15.19
N GLY A 735 -29.87 -29.63 -16.34
CA GLY A 735 -30.64 -28.40 -16.53
C GLY A 735 -29.92 -27.05 -16.41
N LEU A 736 -29.77 -26.44 -17.60
CA LEU A 736 -29.67 -24.99 -17.93
C LEU A 736 -28.31 -24.30 -17.81
#